data_AF-A0A8H7X2B7-F1
#
_entry.id   AF-A0A8H7X2B7-F1
#
_cell.length_a   1.000
_cell.length_b   1.000
_cell.length_c   1.000
_cell.angle_alpha   90.00
_cell.angle_beta   90.00
_cell.angle_gamma   90.00
#
_symmetry.space_group_name_H-M   'P 1'
#
loop_
_entity.id
_entity.type
_entity.pdbx_description
1 polymer ?
#
loop_
_entity_poly.entity_id
_entity_poly.type
_entity_poly.pdbx_seq_one_letter_code
_entity_poly.pdbx_strand_id
1 'polypeptide(L)'
;MRLGFIAVLLSTATAELNTFYKSTDFDRGKYGPYPHQSYITEPDLISPRHNIQQSDPRCDDGLYIMTSLRGDEVKSEWKSPMIHDTSGNLVWMDPSYGETFGLSVQKYKGNDYLTFWKGDDSLGHGEGTYIMLDASYKQVYNFTAGNGRLGDFHEFTITDKGTALLTQYRYEEGDWGIGLRPQGYIWDSVFQEINIETSKVLFEWHAYDRVDINKSDFPSGSSGRNRYSGYDFFHINSIDKDALGNYLVSSRYYQCLMYISGTNGSILWELGGRRNSFTDLSDGKATKFGWQHDARWTADHSGVTLFDNGARYKLKPTVDHSRGVHIALDLQAMTATLKTSYIEPRKIISGSQGSMQTLPSGNILIGYGYNAAWTEFTAEGEVLCDVHIGSRKFFNTGAVQTYKVLKYPWVGRPTTRPNVETLRGWTYVSWNGATEVRAWVWKGLDEVGGELEGESVKVERTGFETKSKIDCQKWKFVKAVAIDADGNKHFRHTLIMNLAGADFFNALNNSVSGTYVMFNKRIPKGSACTINGWIGQLTVQATDFTIFFITIVTVITLRKWNYKPRTDKTIKRIITCCIWIVPLTTSSTGLYMDAYRQVTGNWCWLKPKPAIIRYALGHNWRLTIIFFTISLYTYLFVYIHRYFASLRSNFSSDHVMNTSEHMSESSCESGLSSITIHEEFEIVDEPFDAWWDIQIPISEMEYFDLAPSRANGLKEIPSSPPPAPLEIIKQNFHPYSQTGSNKPSTPLLKTRDPLAIVRRPPPPNVSTTIQVNPSMVATLWSREMYIQKLLLLNAYPIAYVILSIPGIANRFAELSGHRVRGLAIAQASGQFVGLANALQRLLGETLAFTLLTNGDLLYRHGSRPTNIYSNTQLDPKQTT
;
A
#
# COMPACT_ATOMS: atom_id res chain seq x y z
N MET A 1 2.26 17.76 57.40
CA MET A 1 3.23 17.11 56.48
C MET A 1 2.75 15.71 56.13
N ARG A 2 2.52 15.43 54.85
CA ARG A 2 2.45 14.09 54.26
C ARG A 2 2.98 14.22 52.84
N LEU A 3 4.05 13.51 52.48
CA LEU A 3 4.52 13.48 51.09
C LEU A 3 3.64 12.49 50.32
N GLY A 4 2.96 12.98 49.28
CA GLY A 4 2.36 12.11 48.27
C GLY A 4 3.40 11.77 47.21
N PHE A 5 3.91 10.54 47.21
CA PHE A 5 4.68 10.04 46.08
C PHE A 5 3.74 9.87 44.87
N ILE A 6 3.81 10.80 43.92
CA ILE A 6 3.22 10.59 42.59
C ILE A 6 4.17 9.67 41.84
N ALA A 7 3.85 8.37 41.85
CA ALA A 7 4.52 7.41 40.98
C ALA A 7 4.08 7.65 39.54
N VAL A 8 4.85 8.45 38.80
CA VAL A 8 4.70 8.58 37.35
C VAL A 8 5.03 7.21 36.74
N LEU A 9 4.03 6.57 36.15
CA LEU A 9 4.20 5.37 35.34
C LEU A 9 4.87 5.76 34.01
N LEU A 10 6.18 5.95 34.06
CA LEU A 10 7.03 5.93 32.87
C LEU A 10 6.87 4.57 32.20
N SER A 11 6.27 4.56 31.01
CA SER A 11 6.31 3.42 30.09
C SER A 11 7.75 3.23 29.63
N THR A 12 8.52 2.43 30.39
CA THR A 12 9.90 2.11 30.04
C THR A 12 9.90 1.24 28.78
N ALA A 13 10.06 1.88 27.62
CA ALA A 13 10.22 1.21 26.35
C ALA A 13 11.36 0.18 26.45
N THR A 14 11.08 -1.04 26.05
CA THR A 14 12.06 -2.14 26.05
C THR A 14 12.51 -2.44 24.63
N ALA A 15 13.76 -2.89 24.49
CA ALA A 15 14.20 -3.48 23.23
C ALA A 15 13.35 -4.72 22.90
N GLU A 16 13.15 -5.00 21.61
CA GLU A 16 12.39 -6.16 21.12
C GLU A 16 12.75 -7.45 21.90
N LEU A 17 11.72 -8.10 22.45
CA LEU A 17 11.84 -9.23 23.36
C LEU A 17 11.59 -10.53 22.62
N ASN A 18 12.57 -11.46 22.66
CA ASN A 18 12.46 -12.79 22.08
C ASN A 18 11.09 -13.44 22.34
N THR A 19 10.53 -14.11 21.33
CA THR A 19 9.35 -14.95 21.47
C THR A 19 9.57 -16.07 22.48
N PHE A 20 8.48 -16.56 23.08
CA PHE A 20 8.54 -17.69 23.99
C PHE A 20 8.59 -19.00 23.19
N TYR A 21 9.30 -20.00 23.69
CA TYR A 21 9.33 -21.34 23.12
C TYR A 21 8.88 -22.37 24.15
N LYS A 22 7.78 -23.09 23.87
CA LYS A 22 7.18 -24.14 24.72
C LYS A 22 6.97 -23.70 26.18
N SER A 23 6.62 -22.43 26.40
CA SER A 23 6.62 -21.83 27.74
C SER A 23 5.39 -22.24 28.56
N THR A 24 5.57 -23.16 29.53
CA THR A 24 4.51 -23.54 30.47
C THR A 24 4.06 -22.39 31.37
N ASP A 25 4.94 -21.42 31.61
CA ASP A 25 4.62 -20.23 32.42
C ASP A 25 3.72 -19.25 31.66
N PHE A 26 3.90 -19.15 30.33
CA PHE A 26 2.98 -18.46 29.43
C PHE A 26 1.62 -19.15 29.43
N ASP A 27 1.59 -20.47 29.26
CA ASP A 27 0.35 -21.27 29.22
C ASP A 27 -0.44 -21.20 30.55
N ARG A 28 0.25 -21.05 31.68
CA ARG A 28 -0.33 -20.86 33.02
C ARG A 28 -0.74 -19.42 33.32
N GLY A 29 -0.48 -18.47 32.42
CA GLY A 29 -0.88 -17.06 32.55
C GLY A 29 -0.03 -16.23 33.50
N LYS A 30 1.26 -16.59 33.69
CA LYS A 30 2.21 -15.82 34.51
C LYS A 30 2.45 -14.40 33.98
N TYR A 31 2.32 -14.22 32.67
CA TYR A 31 2.46 -12.94 31.97
C TYR A 31 1.10 -12.29 31.64
N GLY A 32 0.03 -12.70 32.34
CA GLY A 32 -1.34 -12.27 32.06
C GLY A 32 -2.01 -13.05 30.91
N PRO A 33 -3.23 -12.64 30.52
CA PRO A 33 -3.98 -13.24 29.41
C PRO A 33 -3.43 -12.84 28.04
N TYR A 34 -2.95 -11.59 27.90
CA TYR A 34 -2.36 -11.02 26.69
C TYR A 34 -0.89 -10.60 26.93
N PRO A 35 0.10 -11.50 26.75
CA PRO A 35 1.51 -11.15 26.80
C PRO A 35 1.92 -10.34 25.56
N HIS A 36 2.49 -9.16 25.78
CA HIS A 36 2.80 -8.17 24.74
C HIS A 36 4.17 -7.51 24.97
N GLN A 37 4.59 -6.64 24.03
CA GLN A 37 5.79 -5.81 24.09
C GLN A 37 5.56 -4.44 23.46
N SER A 38 6.45 -3.50 23.77
CA SER A 38 6.68 -2.27 22.99
C SER A 38 8.13 -2.24 22.51
N TYR A 39 8.46 -1.25 21.68
CA TYR A 39 9.78 -1.05 21.08
C TYR A 39 10.43 0.24 21.59
N ILE A 40 11.75 0.37 21.48
CA ILE A 40 12.46 1.61 21.85
C ILE A 40 12.24 2.70 20.79
N THR A 41 12.30 2.30 19.53
CA THR A 41 12.11 3.16 18.34
C THR A 41 10.66 3.53 18.06
N GLU A 42 9.71 2.77 18.58
CA GLU A 42 8.26 2.87 18.31
C GLU A 42 7.48 2.50 19.60
N PRO A 43 7.51 3.35 20.65
CA PRO A 43 7.01 3.00 21.98
C PRO A 43 5.49 2.82 22.06
N ASP A 44 4.74 3.43 21.13
CA ASP A 44 3.27 3.32 21.05
C ASP A 44 2.80 2.07 20.27
N LEU A 45 3.71 1.36 19.58
CA LEU A 45 3.37 0.13 18.85
C LEU A 45 3.43 -1.08 19.80
N ILE A 46 2.25 -1.51 20.28
CA ILE A 46 2.10 -2.63 21.22
C ILE A 46 1.77 -3.93 20.48
N SER A 47 2.80 -4.76 20.27
CA SER A 47 2.66 -6.05 19.56
C SER A 47 2.49 -7.24 20.53
N PRO A 48 1.83 -8.33 20.07
CA PRO A 48 1.79 -9.58 20.80
C PRO A 48 3.18 -10.20 20.98
N ARG A 49 3.38 -10.97 22.04
CA ARG A 49 4.54 -11.89 22.16
C ARG A 49 4.08 -13.33 21.97
N HIS A 50 4.54 -13.97 20.92
CA HIS A 50 4.12 -15.33 20.58
C HIS A 50 4.73 -16.37 21.53
N ASN A 51 3.98 -17.44 21.81
CA ASN A 51 4.50 -18.70 22.36
C ASN A 51 4.51 -19.76 21.25
N ILE A 52 5.71 -20.05 20.74
CA ILE A 52 5.96 -21.02 19.68
C ILE A 52 6.09 -22.39 20.34
N GLN A 53 5.17 -23.29 20.00
CA GLN A 53 5.06 -24.63 20.55
C GLN A 53 5.62 -25.67 19.57
N GLN A 54 5.59 -25.40 18.27
CA GLN A 54 6.40 -26.09 17.27
C GLN A 54 6.84 -25.13 16.16
N SER A 55 8.01 -25.39 15.58
CA SER A 55 8.56 -24.68 14.42
C SER A 55 9.30 -25.68 13.54
N ASP A 56 9.13 -25.56 12.21
CA ASP A 56 9.77 -26.35 11.18
C ASP A 56 10.19 -25.43 10.01
N PRO A 57 11.37 -25.60 9.39
CA PRO A 57 11.80 -24.78 8.25
C PRO A 57 10.82 -24.76 7.06
N ARG A 58 9.95 -25.78 6.91
CA ARG A 58 8.90 -25.83 5.88
C ARG A 58 7.83 -24.75 6.03
N CYS A 59 7.74 -24.09 7.20
CA CYS A 59 6.87 -22.93 7.41
C CYS A 59 7.51 -21.62 6.92
N ASP A 60 8.83 -21.56 6.66
CA ASP A 60 9.53 -20.36 6.21
C ASP A 60 9.50 -20.24 4.68
N ASP A 61 8.29 -20.13 4.15
CA ASP A 61 7.95 -20.04 2.72
C ASP A 61 8.07 -18.61 2.15
N GLY A 62 8.58 -17.66 2.94
CA GLY A 62 8.70 -16.25 2.58
C GLY A 62 7.38 -15.47 2.64
N LEU A 63 6.33 -16.05 3.22
CA LEU A 63 5.03 -15.40 3.45
C LEU A 63 4.93 -14.87 4.89
N TYR A 64 4.07 -13.88 5.12
CA TYR A 64 3.84 -13.25 6.42
C TYR A 64 2.51 -13.68 7.04
N ILE A 65 2.47 -13.80 8.37
CA ILE A 65 1.26 -14.09 9.14
C ILE A 65 0.46 -12.80 9.34
N MET A 66 -0.81 -12.81 8.93
CA MET A 66 -1.75 -11.71 9.02
C MET A 66 -2.73 -11.97 10.16
N THR A 67 -2.90 -11.00 11.07
CA THR A 67 -3.90 -11.04 12.14
C THR A 67 -4.60 -9.69 12.31
N SER A 68 -5.76 -9.69 12.99
CA SER A 68 -6.42 -8.46 13.43
C SER A 68 -6.76 -8.62 14.91
N LEU A 69 -5.95 -8.01 15.77
CA LEU A 69 -5.91 -8.36 17.19
C LEU A 69 -7.05 -7.68 17.96
N ARG A 70 -7.78 -8.47 18.76
CA ARG A 70 -8.87 -7.98 19.63
C ARG A 70 -9.07 -8.90 20.85
N GLY A 71 -10.11 -8.60 21.65
CA GLY A 71 -10.52 -9.38 22.82
C GLY A 71 -10.69 -8.52 24.06
N ASP A 72 -11.29 -9.08 25.11
CA ASP A 72 -11.65 -8.31 26.33
C ASP A 72 -10.44 -7.78 27.11
N GLU A 73 -9.28 -8.42 26.95
CA GLU A 73 -8.00 -8.05 27.60
C GLU A 73 -7.02 -7.36 26.63
N VAL A 74 -7.42 -7.18 25.36
CA VAL A 74 -6.71 -6.35 24.38
C VAL A 74 -7.36 -4.98 24.38
N LYS A 75 -6.69 -4.02 25.01
CA LYS A 75 -7.19 -2.64 25.14
C LYS A 75 -7.50 -2.01 23.79
N SER A 76 -8.43 -1.05 23.79
CA SER A 76 -8.90 -0.39 22.56
C SER A 76 -7.77 0.28 21.76
N GLU A 77 -6.79 0.87 22.44
CA GLU A 77 -5.60 1.49 21.85
C GLU A 77 -4.54 0.48 21.35
N TRP A 78 -4.74 -0.83 21.57
CA TRP A 78 -3.85 -1.92 21.12
C TRP A 78 -4.50 -2.80 20.03
N LYS A 79 -5.79 -2.58 19.72
CA LYS A 79 -6.45 -3.27 18.60
C LYS A 79 -5.91 -2.73 17.29
N SER A 80 -5.50 -3.62 16.39
CA SER A 80 -4.83 -3.23 15.15
C SER A 80 -4.79 -4.38 14.13
N PRO A 81 -4.80 -4.09 12.82
CA PRO A 81 -4.36 -5.05 11.80
C PRO A 81 -2.83 -5.19 11.89
N MET A 82 -2.33 -6.41 12.04
CA MET A 82 -0.91 -6.70 12.28
C MET A 82 -0.35 -7.75 11.31
N ILE A 83 0.85 -7.49 10.81
CA ILE A 83 1.66 -8.41 10.01
C ILE A 83 2.86 -8.87 10.85
N HIS A 84 3.08 -10.18 10.91
CA HIS A 84 4.17 -10.82 11.64
C HIS A 84 5.00 -11.71 10.72
N ASP A 85 6.28 -11.91 11.04
CA ASP A 85 7.09 -12.95 10.40
C ASP A 85 6.87 -14.34 11.01
N THR A 86 7.49 -15.35 10.39
CA THR A 86 7.44 -16.76 10.80
C THR A 86 8.11 -17.04 12.15
N SER A 87 8.95 -16.13 12.63
CA SER A 87 9.57 -16.17 13.97
C SER A 87 8.74 -15.44 15.04
N GLY A 88 7.68 -14.74 14.63
CA GLY A 88 6.80 -13.97 15.51
C GLY A 88 7.30 -12.57 15.85
N ASN A 89 8.18 -11.99 15.04
CA ASN A 89 8.52 -10.57 15.13
C ASN A 89 7.47 -9.74 14.37
N LEU A 90 7.28 -8.48 14.79
CA LEU A 90 6.42 -7.54 14.08
C LEU A 90 7.03 -7.17 12.72
N VAL A 91 6.18 -7.00 11.71
CA VAL A 91 6.55 -6.51 10.38
C VAL A 91 5.82 -5.21 10.05
N TRP A 92 4.52 -5.15 10.36
CA TRP A 92 3.72 -3.93 10.28
C TRP A 92 2.57 -3.95 11.28
N MET A 93 2.22 -2.79 11.83
CA MET A 93 0.90 -2.54 12.43
C MET A 93 0.54 -1.06 12.35
N ASP A 94 -0.75 -0.74 12.48
CA ASP A 94 -1.24 0.62 12.62
C ASP A 94 -2.42 0.65 13.62
N PRO A 95 -2.23 1.18 14.84
CA PRO A 95 -3.30 1.21 15.85
C PRO A 95 -4.37 2.27 15.58
N SER A 96 -4.20 3.19 14.61
CA SER A 96 -5.23 4.19 14.25
C SER A 96 -6.46 3.57 13.58
N TYR A 97 -6.36 2.35 13.06
CA TYR A 97 -7.51 1.59 12.60
C TYR A 97 -8.34 1.01 13.75
N GLY A 98 -7.74 0.67 14.89
CA GLY A 98 -8.45 0.13 16.06
C GLY A 98 -9.03 -1.27 15.80
N GLU A 99 -10.29 -1.47 16.18
CA GLU A 99 -11.00 -2.73 15.97
C GLU A 99 -11.15 -3.04 14.48
N THR A 100 -10.50 -4.12 14.06
CA THR A 100 -10.35 -4.54 12.66
C THR A 100 -10.47 -6.04 12.53
N PHE A 101 -10.84 -6.50 11.33
CA PHE A 101 -11.12 -7.90 11.04
C PHE A 101 -10.61 -8.30 9.65
N GLY A 102 -10.17 -9.55 9.51
CA GLY A 102 -9.94 -10.18 8.21
C GLY A 102 -8.70 -9.70 7.44
N LEU A 103 -7.66 -9.23 8.12
CA LEU A 103 -6.43 -8.79 7.45
C LEU A 103 -5.89 -9.86 6.50
N SER A 104 -5.79 -9.49 5.23
CA SER A 104 -5.48 -10.35 4.09
C SER A 104 -4.73 -9.57 3.02
N VAL A 105 -4.14 -10.26 2.05
CA VAL A 105 -3.64 -9.62 0.82
C VAL A 105 -4.50 -10.09 -0.34
N GLN A 106 -5.09 -9.13 -1.07
CA GLN A 106 -6.01 -9.42 -2.17
C GLN A 106 -5.65 -8.62 -3.43
N LYS A 107 -5.90 -9.22 -4.59
CA LYS A 107 -5.53 -8.66 -5.90
C LYS A 107 -6.66 -7.83 -6.47
N TYR A 108 -6.41 -6.56 -6.77
CA TYR A 108 -7.37 -5.71 -7.46
C TYR A 108 -6.71 -4.96 -8.63
N LYS A 109 -7.32 -5.06 -9.81
CA LYS A 109 -6.84 -4.46 -11.08
C LYS A 109 -5.34 -4.72 -11.38
N GLY A 110 -4.83 -5.87 -10.96
CA GLY A 110 -3.44 -6.30 -11.16
C GLY A 110 -2.42 -5.82 -10.14
N ASN A 111 -2.83 -5.08 -9.10
CA ASN A 111 -2.00 -4.73 -7.95
C ASN A 111 -2.44 -5.56 -6.72
N ASP A 112 -1.53 -5.85 -5.81
CA ASP A 112 -1.82 -6.48 -4.52
C ASP A 112 -2.07 -5.39 -3.47
N TYR A 113 -3.11 -5.55 -2.64
CA TYR A 113 -3.51 -4.63 -1.57
C TYR A 113 -3.60 -5.37 -0.23
N LEU A 114 -3.27 -4.71 0.87
CA LEU A 114 -3.70 -5.17 2.21
C LEU A 114 -5.17 -4.80 2.39
N THR A 115 -5.98 -5.78 2.77
CA THR A 115 -7.43 -5.67 2.86
C THR A 115 -7.92 -6.09 4.23
N PHE A 116 -8.76 -5.26 4.86
CA PHE A 116 -9.40 -5.54 6.15
C PHE A 116 -10.67 -4.72 6.33
N TRP A 117 -11.55 -5.14 7.24
CA TRP A 117 -12.71 -4.36 7.69
C TRP A 117 -12.36 -3.56 8.97
N LYS A 118 -13.00 -2.40 9.15
CA LYS A 118 -12.96 -1.54 10.35
C LYS A 118 -14.37 -1.07 10.71
N GLY A 119 -14.77 -1.13 11.99
CA GLY A 119 -16.08 -0.70 12.46
C GLY A 119 -16.39 -1.09 13.91
N ASP A 120 -17.67 -1.08 14.28
CA ASP A 120 -18.19 -1.64 15.55
C ASP A 120 -18.70 -3.08 15.30
N ASP A 121 -18.36 -4.02 16.18
CA ASP A 121 -18.68 -5.45 16.05
C ASP A 121 -19.85 -5.92 16.94
N SER A 122 -20.64 -4.95 17.42
CA SER A 122 -21.65 -5.13 18.46
C SER A 122 -22.48 -6.43 18.35
N LEU A 123 -22.54 -7.15 19.47
CA LEU A 123 -23.30 -8.41 19.64
C LEU A 123 -22.90 -9.57 18.68
N GLY A 124 -21.84 -9.41 17.90
CA GLY A 124 -21.34 -10.42 16.95
C GLY A 124 -21.66 -10.13 15.50
N HIS A 125 -22.00 -8.89 15.14
CA HIS A 125 -22.25 -8.42 13.78
C HIS A 125 -21.56 -7.08 13.53
N GLY A 126 -21.05 -6.85 12.32
CA GLY A 126 -20.34 -5.63 11.97
C GLY A 126 -21.23 -4.51 11.44
N GLU A 127 -21.04 -3.29 11.96
CA GLU A 127 -21.40 -2.04 11.28
C GLU A 127 -20.10 -1.26 10.96
N GLY A 128 -19.60 -1.39 9.73
CA GLY A 128 -18.32 -0.78 9.34
C GLY A 128 -18.03 -0.63 7.84
N THR A 129 -16.74 -0.48 7.54
CA THR A 129 -16.16 -0.14 6.23
C THR A 129 -15.01 -1.07 5.87
N TYR A 130 -14.85 -1.36 4.58
CA TYR A 130 -13.77 -2.15 4.01
C TYR A 130 -12.64 -1.23 3.52
N ILE A 131 -11.43 -1.51 3.99
CA ILE A 131 -10.22 -0.71 3.77
C ILE A 131 -9.29 -1.47 2.84
N MET A 132 -8.68 -0.76 1.89
CA MET A 132 -7.62 -1.29 1.02
C MET A 132 -6.39 -0.37 1.05
N LEU A 133 -5.27 -0.88 1.55
CA LEU A 133 -3.98 -0.18 1.57
C LEU A 133 -3.07 -0.68 0.44
N ASP A 134 -2.36 0.24 -0.22
CA ASP A 134 -1.35 -0.14 -1.20
C ASP A 134 0.00 -0.54 -0.57
N ALA A 135 0.99 -0.86 -1.41
CA ALA A 135 2.34 -1.20 -0.99
C ALA A 135 3.05 -0.10 -0.16
N SER A 136 2.59 1.15 -0.18
CA SER A 136 3.10 2.25 0.65
C SER A 136 2.32 2.46 1.96
N TYR A 137 1.39 1.55 2.26
CA TYR A 137 0.42 1.60 3.37
C TYR A 137 -0.58 2.76 3.29
N LYS A 138 -0.72 3.38 2.12
CA LYS A 138 -1.71 4.43 1.89
C LYS A 138 -3.08 3.82 1.57
N GLN A 139 -4.12 4.34 2.20
CA GLN A 139 -5.52 3.96 1.93
C GLN A 139 -5.94 4.44 0.54
N VAL A 140 -6.08 3.50 -0.41
CA VAL A 140 -6.51 3.78 -1.79
C VAL A 140 -8.02 3.59 -1.95
N TYR A 141 -8.61 2.64 -1.21
CA TYR A 141 -10.06 2.45 -1.17
C TYR A 141 -10.54 2.40 0.28
N ASN A 142 -11.67 3.06 0.52
CA ASN A 142 -12.49 2.93 1.72
C ASN A 142 -13.94 2.96 1.24
N PHE A 143 -14.66 1.85 1.43
CA PHE A 143 -16.02 1.69 0.96
C PHE A 143 -16.81 0.84 1.96
N THR A 144 -18.09 0.61 1.67
CA THR A 144 -18.97 -0.18 2.52
C THR A 144 -19.96 -0.97 1.66
N ALA A 145 -20.91 -1.65 2.27
CA ALA A 145 -21.94 -2.38 1.53
C ALA A 145 -22.78 -1.43 0.65
N GLY A 146 -23.38 -2.00 -0.39
CA GLY A 146 -24.26 -1.27 -1.29
C GLY A 146 -25.57 -0.82 -0.63
N ASN A 147 -26.35 -0.04 -1.38
CA ASN A 147 -27.63 0.53 -0.92
C ASN A 147 -27.51 1.49 0.29
N GLY A 148 -26.33 2.09 0.50
CA GLY A 148 -26.10 3.15 1.50
C GLY A 148 -26.09 2.67 2.95
N ARG A 149 -25.75 1.40 3.17
CA ARG A 149 -25.74 0.73 4.48
C ARG A 149 -24.32 0.31 4.84
N LEU A 150 -24.06 0.12 6.14
CA LEU A 150 -22.78 -0.40 6.60
C LEU A 150 -22.61 -1.90 6.26
N GLY A 151 -21.36 -2.31 6.12
CA GLY A 151 -20.96 -3.69 5.84
C GLY A 151 -20.54 -4.43 7.11
N ASP A 152 -20.77 -5.74 7.13
CA ASP A 152 -20.42 -6.64 8.22
C ASP A 152 -19.00 -7.23 8.06
N PHE A 153 -18.38 -7.64 9.17
CA PHE A 153 -16.96 -8.04 9.21
C PHE A 153 -16.67 -9.47 8.74
N HIS A 154 -17.69 -10.32 8.54
CA HIS A 154 -17.48 -11.76 8.36
C HIS A 154 -16.82 -12.11 7.02
N GLU A 155 -17.17 -11.40 5.95
CA GLU A 155 -16.62 -11.64 4.62
C GLU A 155 -16.23 -10.34 3.90
N PHE A 156 -15.04 -10.37 3.31
CA PHE A 156 -14.59 -9.42 2.29
C PHE A 156 -13.63 -10.15 1.36
N THR A 157 -14.16 -10.66 0.24
CA THR A 157 -13.38 -11.38 -0.77
C THR A 157 -13.55 -10.71 -2.14
N ILE A 158 -12.45 -10.33 -2.77
CA ILE A 158 -12.41 -9.76 -4.12
C ILE A 158 -12.36 -10.90 -5.15
N THR A 159 -13.31 -10.92 -6.08
CA THR A 159 -13.37 -11.92 -7.16
C THR A 159 -12.40 -11.61 -8.29
N ASP A 160 -12.07 -12.63 -9.11
CA ASP A 160 -11.31 -12.47 -10.36
C ASP A 160 -11.89 -11.42 -11.34
N LYS A 161 -13.18 -11.08 -11.20
CA LYS A 161 -13.86 -10.07 -12.02
C LYS A 161 -13.73 -8.64 -11.49
N GLY A 162 -13.04 -8.44 -10.36
CA GLY A 162 -12.89 -7.12 -9.71
C GLY A 162 -14.17 -6.65 -9.01
N THR A 163 -14.96 -7.58 -8.49
CA THR A 163 -16.12 -7.32 -7.63
C THR A 163 -15.81 -7.75 -6.20
N ALA A 164 -16.47 -7.18 -5.20
CA ALA A 164 -16.31 -7.60 -3.80
C ALA A 164 -17.55 -8.39 -3.34
N LEU A 165 -17.31 -9.54 -2.71
CA LEU A 165 -18.28 -10.33 -1.94
C LEU A 165 -18.26 -9.85 -0.49
N LEU A 166 -19.42 -9.41 0.01
CA LEU A 166 -19.57 -8.76 1.32
C LEU A 166 -20.77 -9.33 2.08
N THR A 167 -20.67 -9.41 3.40
CA THR A 167 -21.81 -9.68 4.30
C THR A 167 -22.46 -8.39 4.80
N GLN A 168 -23.74 -8.48 5.17
CA GLN A 168 -24.52 -7.41 5.82
C GLN A 168 -25.62 -8.03 6.69
N TYR A 169 -26.10 -7.29 7.69
CA TYR A 169 -27.33 -7.63 8.41
C TYR A 169 -28.42 -6.57 8.16
N ARG A 170 -29.67 -7.02 8.03
CA ARG A 170 -30.86 -6.14 8.00
C ARG A 170 -31.70 -6.35 9.25
N TYR A 171 -32.10 -5.23 9.86
CA TYR A 171 -32.82 -5.19 11.14
C TYR A 171 -34.32 -4.98 10.91
N GLU A 172 -35.07 -6.07 10.73
CA GLU A 172 -36.43 -6.02 10.19
C GLU A 172 -37.45 -6.61 11.19
N GLU A 173 -38.74 -6.39 10.95
CA GLU A 173 -39.84 -7.02 11.69
C GLU A 173 -40.42 -8.15 10.84
N GLY A 174 -40.57 -9.35 11.41
CA GLY A 174 -41.04 -10.52 10.68
C GLY A 174 -41.52 -11.67 11.56
N ASP A 175 -41.94 -12.75 10.90
CA ASP A 175 -42.39 -14.00 11.51
C ASP A 175 -41.21 -14.84 12.04
N TRP A 176 -41.33 -15.37 13.26
CA TRP A 176 -40.29 -16.18 13.92
C TRP A 176 -40.49 -17.70 13.76
N GLY A 177 -41.57 -18.11 13.10
CA GLY A 177 -42.01 -19.50 13.04
C GLY A 177 -42.57 -19.99 14.37
N ILE A 178 -42.26 -21.24 14.69
CA ILE A 178 -42.88 -22.00 15.78
C ILE A 178 -42.18 -21.66 17.11
N GLY A 179 -42.71 -20.64 17.80
CA GLY A 179 -42.21 -20.21 19.11
C GLY A 179 -43.28 -19.56 19.99
N LEU A 180 -42.87 -19.07 21.17
CA LEU A 180 -43.74 -18.37 22.12
C LEU A 180 -44.23 -16.99 21.63
N ARG A 181 -43.78 -16.54 20.47
CA ARG A 181 -44.23 -15.33 19.76
C ARG A 181 -44.19 -15.62 18.26
N PRO A 182 -45.25 -15.30 17.49
CA PRO A 182 -45.23 -15.46 16.04
C PRO A 182 -44.51 -14.32 15.32
N GLN A 183 -44.26 -13.17 15.97
CA GLN A 183 -43.61 -12.02 15.34
C GLN A 183 -42.68 -11.25 16.28
N GLY A 184 -41.70 -10.57 15.69
CA GLY A 184 -40.85 -9.55 16.29
C GLY A 184 -39.63 -9.25 15.43
N TYR A 185 -38.56 -8.71 16.03
CA TYR A 185 -37.37 -8.32 15.26
C TYR A 185 -36.51 -9.50 14.85
N ILE A 186 -36.04 -9.48 13.60
CA ILE A 186 -35.18 -10.45 12.96
C ILE A 186 -33.89 -9.73 12.52
N TRP A 187 -32.78 -10.46 12.60
CA TRP A 187 -31.50 -10.05 12.03
C TRP A 187 -31.25 -10.89 10.79
N ASP A 188 -31.77 -10.41 9.64
CA ASP A 188 -31.64 -11.09 8.36
C ASP A 188 -30.18 -11.05 7.91
N SER A 189 -29.63 -12.22 7.60
CA SER A 189 -28.29 -12.39 7.04
C SER A 189 -28.34 -12.13 5.54
N VAL A 190 -27.67 -11.06 5.11
CA VAL A 190 -27.57 -10.64 3.72
C VAL A 190 -26.17 -10.91 3.21
N PHE A 191 -26.05 -11.27 1.93
CA PHE A 191 -24.82 -11.03 1.20
C PHE A 191 -25.04 -10.24 -0.08
N GLN A 192 -23.99 -9.53 -0.49
CA GLN A 192 -23.94 -8.76 -1.72
C GLN A 192 -22.69 -9.13 -2.52
N GLU A 193 -22.80 -9.00 -3.84
CA GLU A 193 -21.67 -8.74 -4.71
C GLU A 193 -21.77 -7.31 -5.24
N ILE A 194 -20.73 -6.51 -5.05
CA ILE A 194 -20.70 -5.10 -5.46
C ILE A 194 -19.54 -4.79 -6.41
N ASN A 195 -19.69 -3.74 -7.22
CA ASN A 195 -18.57 -3.08 -7.87
C ASN A 195 -17.89 -2.10 -6.89
N ILE A 196 -16.60 -2.31 -6.62
CA ILE A 196 -15.83 -1.59 -5.59
C ILE A 196 -15.74 -0.07 -5.84
N GLU A 197 -15.69 0.37 -7.10
CA GLU A 197 -15.51 1.80 -7.45
C GLU A 197 -16.79 2.62 -7.46
N THR A 198 -17.96 1.97 -7.51
CA THR A 198 -19.27 2.65 -7.62
C THR A 198 -20.22 2.30 -6.48
N SER A 199 -19.80 1.40 -5.57
CA SER A 199 -20.64 0.75 -4.55
C SER A 199 -21.94 0.15 -5.10
N LYS A 200 -22.01 -0.11 -6.42
CA LYS A 200 -23.20 -0.62 -7.09
C LYS A 200 -23.35 -2.11 -6.78
N VAL A 201 -24.49 -2.47 -6.20
CA VAL A 201 -24.94 -3.86 -6.04
C VAL A 201 -25.15 -4.49 -7.42
N LEU A 202 -24.55 -5.66 -7.60
CA LEU A 202 -24.68 -6.52 -8.78
C LEU A 202 -25.53 -7.76 -8.46
N PHE A 203 -25.48 -8.22 -7.21
CA PHE A 203 -26.31 -9.28 -6.64
C PHE A 203 -26.54 -9.00 -5.15
N GLU A 204 -27.75 -9.25 -4.62
CA GLU A 204 -28.11 -9.18 -3.19
C GLU A 204 -28.98 -10.40 -2.87
N TRP A 205 -28.74 -11.05 -1.74
CA TRP A 205 -29.45 -12.26 -1.32
C TRP A 205 -29.78 -12.19 0.17
N HIS A 206 -31.03 -12.49 0.51
CA HIS A 206 -31.59 -12.49 1.86
C HIS A 206 -31.78 -13.93 2.33
N ALA A 207 -31.33 -14.25 3.54
CA ALA A 207 -31.64 -15.54 4.16
C ALA A 207 -33.14 -15.66 4.44
N TYR A 208 -33.76 -14.60 4.96
CA TYR A 208 -35.15 -14.61 5.40
C TYR A 208 -36.15 -14.97 4.29
N ASP A 209 -35.91 -14.49 3.06
CA ASP A 209 -36.75 -14.81 1.89
C ASP A 209 -36.59 -16.26 1.37
N ARG A 210 -35.57 -17.00 1.84
CA ARG A 210 -35.04 -18.18 1.13
C ARG A 210 -34.93 -19.45 1.97
N VAL A 211 -34.92 -19.36 3.31
CA VAL A 211 -34.77 -20.52 4.21
C VAL A 211 -35.79 -20.54 5.34
N ASP A 212 -36.25 -21.75 5.71
CA ASP A 212 -37.20 -21.97 6.81
C ASP A 212 -36.54 -21.73 8.17
N ILE A 213 -36.84 -20.60 8.79
CA ILE A 213 -36.35 -20.16 10.11
C ILE A 213 -36.45 -21.21 11.23
N ASN A 214 -37.37 -22.18 11.11
CA ASN A 214 -37.54 -23.30 12.04
C ASN A 214 -36.44 -24.38 11.91
N LYS A 215 -35.61 -24.33 10.87
CA LYS A 215 -34.49 -25.26 10.65
C LYS A 215 -33.20 -24.84 11.35
N SER A 216 -33.11 -23.61 11.85
CA SER A 216 -32.02 -23.15 12.71
C SER A 216 -31.82 -24.09 13.92
N ASP A 217 -30.55 -24.39 14.22
CA ASP A 217 -30.09 -25.04 15.45
C ASP A 217 -29.76 -24.02 16.56
N PHE A 218 -29.83 -22.72 16.27
CA PHE A 218 -29.80 -21.66 17.29
C PHE A 218 -31.25 -21.28 17.68
N PRO A 219 -31.72 -21.61 18.89
CA PRO A 219 -33.09 -21.28 19.30
C PRO A 219 -33.26 -19.78 19.61
N SER A 220 -34.37 -19.19 19.17
CA SER A 220 -34.73 -17.78 19.38
C SER A 220 -34.78 -17.34 20.85
N GLY A 221 -35.23 -18.23 21.75
CA GLY A 221 -35.16 -18.06 23.19
C GLY A 221 -35.91 -16.82 23.71
N SER A 222 -35.18 -15.79 24.10
CA SER A 222 -35.71 -14.52 24.61
C SER A 222 -35.41 -13.30 23.73
N SER A 223 -34.74 -13.51 22.60
CA SER A 223 -34.33 -12.49 21.62
C SER A 223 -35.51 -11.83 20.91
N GLY A 224 -35.20 -10.86 20.04
CA GLY A 224 -36.08 -10.19 19.10
C GLY A 224 -37.12 -9.25 19.70
N ARG A 225 -37.06 -8.98 21.00
CA ARG A 225 -38.00 -8.07 21.70
C ARG A 225 -37.89 -6.61 21.27
N ASN A 226 -36.77 -6.24 20.64
CA ASN A 226 -36.51 -4.93 20.04
C ASN A 226 -35.43 -5.08 18.94
N ARG A 227 -35.30 -4.08 18.05
CA ARG A 227 -34.34 -4.06 16.93
C ARG A 227 -32.87 -4.32 17.30
N TYR A 228 -32.45 -4.01 18.53
CA TYR A 228 -31.08 -4.21 19.04
C TYR A 228 -30.88 -5.59 19.69
N SER A 229 -31.78 -6.53 19.44
CA SER A 229 -31.75 -7.87 20.01
C SER A 229 -32.31 -8.94 19.08
N GLY A 230 -32.45 -8.64 17.77
CA GLY A 230 -33.15 -9.45 16.77
C GLY A 230 -32.79 -10.92 16.80
N TYR A 231 -33.73 -11.78 16.37
CA TYR A 231 -33.43 -13.18 16.17
C TYR A 231 -32.53 -13.33 14.93
N ASP A 232 -31.22 -13.44 15.16
CA ASP A 232 -30.30 -14.03 14.21
C ASP A 232 -30.48 -15.56 14.23
N PHE A 233 -30.93 -16.07 13.09
CA PHE A 233 -31.31 -17.46 12.87
C PHE A 233 -30.41 -18.16 11.83
N PHE A 234 -29.57 -17.41 11.12
CA PHE A 234 -28.77 -17.92 9.99
C PHE A 234 -27.28 -17.73 10.22
N HIS A 235 -26.86 -16.57 10.73
CA HIS A 235 -25.47 -16.23 11.05
C HIS A 235 -24.50 -16.59 9.91
N ILE A 236 -24.58 -15.83 8.81
CA ILE A 236 -23.66 -15.94 7.69
C ILE A 236 -22.23 -15.63 8.15
N ASN A 237 -21.25 -16.44 7.75
CA ASN A 237 -19.85 -16.22 8.18
C ASN A 237 -18.76 -16.45 7.13
N SER A 238 -19.12 -16.85 5.91
CA SER A 238 -18.20 -16.90 4.76
C SER A 238 -18.98 -17.05 3.46
N ILE A 239 -18.44 -16.45 2.40
CA ILE A 239 -18.94 -16.54 1.02
C ILE A 239 -17.73 -16.81 0.12
N ASP A 240 -17.87 -17.79 -0.77
CA ASP A 240 -16.95 -18.03 -1.88
C ASP A 240 -17.73 -18.04 -3.21
N LYS A 241 -17.07 -17.84 -4.35
CA LYS A 241 -17.71 -17.75 -5.67
C LYS A 241 -16.93 -18.49 -6.75
N ASP A 242 -17.61 -19.38 -7.46
CA ASP A 242 -17.02 -20.19 -8.52
C ASP A 242 -16.97 -19.50 -9.89
N ALA A 243 -16.32 -20.18 -10.85
CA ALA A 243 -16.21 -19.74 -12.24
C ALA A 243 -17.57 -19.70 -12.99
N LEU A 244 -18.57 -20.47 -12.56
CA LEU A 244 -19.94 -20.45 -13.12
C LEU A 244 -20.70 -19.20 -12.68
N GLY A 245 -20.27 -18.58 -11.57
CA GLY A 245 -20.86 -17.39 -10.97
C GLY A 245 -21.79 -17.67 -9.79
N ASN A 246 -21.81 -18.90 -9.29
CA ASN A 246 -22.61 -19.32 -8.14
C ASN A 246 -21.82 -19.15 -6.84
N TYR A 247 -22.53 -19.03 -5.72
CA TYR A 247 -21.94 -18.73 -4.40
C TYR A 247 -22.01 -19.94 -3.48
N LEU A 248 -20.91 -20.22 -2.77
CA LEU A 248 -20.88 -21.14 -1.63
C LEU A 248 -20.96 -20.32 -0.35
N VAL A 249 -21.99 -20.52 0.46
CA VAL A 249 -22.27 -19.72 1.66
C VAL A 249 -22.31 -20.61 2.89
N SER A 250 -21.57 -20.23 3.94
CA SER A 250 -21.62 -20.90 5.24
C SER A 250 -22.64 -20.25 6.18
N SER A 251 -23.57 -21.05 6.69
CA SER A 251 -24.46 -20.67 7.78
C SER A 251 -24.01 -21.34 9.07
N ARG A 252 -23.61 -20.54 10.06
CA ARG A 252 -23.18 -21.05 11.37
C ARG A 252 -24.34 -21.65 12.17
N TYR A 253 -25.56 -21.14 11.99
CA TYR A 253 -26.73 -21.52 12.79
C TYR A 253 -27.64 -22.57 12.12
N TYR A 254 -27.57 -22.78 10.81
CA TYR A 254 -28.09 -23.99 10.15
C TYR A 254 -27.07 -25.14 10.15
N GLN A 255 -25.82 -24.86 10.55
CA GLN A 255 -24.70 -25.81 10.61
C GLN A 255 -24.46 -26.52 9.26
N CYS A 256 -24.55 -25.77 8.17
CA CYS A 256 -24.43 -26.27 6.81
C CYS A 256 -23.76 -25.25 5.87
N LEU A 257 -23.29 -25.74 4.73
CA LEU A 257 -22.96 -24.92 3.57
C LEU A 257 -24.11 -24.98 2.56
N MET A 258 -24.42 -23.84 1.93
CA MET A 258 -25.43 -23.73 0.87
C MET A 258 -24.77 -23.28 -0.42
N TYR A 259 -25.04 -23.97 -1.52
CA TYR A 259 -24.61 -23.55 -2.85
C TYR A 259 -25.77 -22.87 -3.56
N ILE A 260 -25.60 -21.61 -3.95
CA ILE A 260 -26.66 -20.68 -4.33
C ILE A 260 -26.42 -20.20 -5.76
N SER A 261 -27.43 -20.32 -6.61
CA SER A 261 -27.36 -19.87 -8.00
C SER A 261 -27.23 -18.36 -8.12
N GLY A 262 -26.19 -17.89 -8.79
CA GLY A 262 -25.95 -16.46 -9.05
C GLY A 262 -26.88 -15.82 -10.08
N THR A 263 -27.83 -16.58 -10.65
CA THR A 263 -28.81 -16.06 -11.62
C THR A 263 -30.15 -15.67 -11.00
N ASN A 264 -30.55 -16.31 -9.90
CA ASN A 264 -31.89 -16.19 -9.32
C ASN A 264 -31.94 -16.36 -7.77
N GLY A 265 -30.81 -16.65 -7.12
CA GLY A 265 -30.70 -16.88 -5.68
C GLY A 265 -31.32 -18.19 -5.18
N SER A 266 -31.65 -19.16 -6.04
CA SER A 266 -32.13 -20.47 -5.59
C SER A 266 -31.00 -21.29 -4.99
N ILE A 267 -31.24 -21.90 -3.83
CA ILE A 267 -30.36 -22.91 -3.25
C ILE A 267 -30.39 -24.14 -4.16
N LEU A 268 -29.21 -24.60 -4.60
CA LEU A 268 -29.01 -25.71 -5.52
C LEU A 268 -28.74 -27.02 -4.76
N TRP A 269 -27.96 -26.95 -3.69
CA TRP A 269 -27.78 -28.03 -2.71
C TRP A 269 -27.34 -27.47 -1.34
N GLU A 270 -27.47 -28.31 -0.32
CA GLU A 270 -27.08 -28.04 1.07
C GLU A 270 -26.14 -29.17 1.55
N LEU A 271 -24.97 -28.85 2.13
CA LEU A 271 -24.03 -29.81 2.70
C LEU A 271 -24.02 -29.67 4.22
N GLY A 272 -24.26 -30.76 4.94
CA GLY A 272 -24.41 -30.75 6.40
C GLY A 272 -25.76 -30.18 6.87
N GLY A 273 -25.89 -30.00 8.19
CA GLY A 273 -27.11 -29.53 8.83
C GLY A 273 -28.35 -30.42 8.63
N ARG A 274 -29.53 -29.87 8.93
CA ARG A 274 -30.81 -30.61 8.90
C ARG A 274 -31.37 -30.92 7.50
N ARG A 275 -30.75 -30.39 6.44
CA ARG A 275 -31.23 -30.44 5.04
C ARG A 275 -30.18 -30.98 4.06
N ASN A 276 -29.12 -31.58 4.59
CA ASN A 276 -28.01 -32.19 3.85
C ASN A 276 -28.47 -33.02 2.64
N SER A 277 -27.95 -32.65 1.46
CA SER A 277 -28.27 -33.24 0.15
C SER A 277 -27.33 -34.40 -0.25
N PHE A 278 -26.29 -34.70 0.54
CA PHE A 278 -25.20 -35.59 0.17
C PHE A 278 -25.18 -36.91 0.96
N THR A 279 -24.90 -38.02 0.30
CA THR A 279 -24.56 -39.28 0.99
C THR A 279 -23.13 -39.20 1.52
N ASP A 280 -22.96 -39.27 2.84
CA ASP A 280 -21.64 -39.23 3.49
C ASP A 280 -20.96 -40.62 3.41
N LEU A 281 -19.80 -40.68 2.76
CA LEU A 281 -19.00 -41.90 2.57
C LEU A 281 -17.86 -42.00 3.61
N SER A 282 -18.09 -41.44 4.81
CA SER A 282 -17.08 -41.27 5.86
C SER A 282 -17.70 -41.34 7.27
N ASP A 283 -18.74 -42.16 7.47
CA ASP A 283 -19.48 -42.37 8.73
C ASP A 283 -20.19 -41.11 9.30
N GLY A 284 -20.36 -40.08 8.48
CA GLY A 284 -20.82 -38.76 8.90
C GLY A 284 -19.69 -37.77 9.20
N LYS A 285 -18.41 -38.14 9.07
CA LYS A 285 -17.28 -37.25 9.40
C LYS A 285 -17.13 -36.07 8.42
N ALA A 286 -17.79 -36.14 7.25
CA ALA A 286 -17.82 -35.09 6.23
C ALA A 286 -19.05 -34.17 6.33
N THR A 287 -20.18 -34.65 6.85
CA THR A 287 -21.45 -33.89 6.94
C THR A 287 -21.85 -33.48 8.35
N LYS A 288 -21.30 -34.10 9.41
CA LYS A 288 -21.56 -33.77 10.83
C LYS A 288 -20.55 -32.77 11.41
N PHE A 289 -20.17 -31.75 10.63
CA PHE A 289 -19.52 -30.55 11.18
C PHE A 289 -20.56 -29.64 11.84
N GLY A 290 -20.14 -28.64 12.63
CA GLY A 290 -21.08 -27.74 13.29
C GLY A 290 -20.48 -26.42 13.76
N TRP A 291 -21.30 -25.36 13.75
CA TRP A 291 -20.92 -23.98 14.07
C TRP A 291 -19.73 -23.45 13.26
N GLN A 292 -19.50 -24.03 12.08
CA GLN A 292 -18.31 -23.93 11.23
C GLN A 292 -18.08 -22.54 10.62
N HIS A 293 -16.83 -22.21 10.28
CA HIS A 293 -16.41 -20.95 9.66
C HIS A 293 -15.54 -21.17 8.41
N ASP A 294 -15.36 -20.09 7.65
CA ASP A 294 -14.37 -19.97 6.57
C ASP A 294 -14.47 -21.07 5.50
N ALA A 295 -15.68 -21.28 5.00
CA ALA A 295 -15.94 -22.21 3.92
C ALA A 295 -15.43 -21.66 2.59
N ARG A 296 -14.68 -22.51 1.86
CA ARG A 296 -14.09 -22.23 0.56
C ARG A 296 -14.17 -23.43 -0.36
N TRP A 297 -14.20 -23.19 -1.67
CA TRP A 297 -13.95 -24.22 -2.68
C TRP A 297 -12.48 -24.62 -2.67
N THR A 298 -12.18 -25.88 -2.99
CA THR A 298 -10.82 -26.26 -3.41
C THR A 298 -10.49 -25.60 -4.75
N ALA A 299 -9.21 -25.32 -5.02
CA ALA A 299 -8.81 -24.62 -6.25
C ALA A 299 -9.21 -25.38 -7.54
N ASP A 300 -9.25 -26.71 -7.50
CA ASP A 300 -9.73 -27.59 -8.57
C ASP A 300 -11.26 -27.79 -8.58
N HIS A 301 -11.98 -27.22 -7.61
CA HIS A 301 -13.41 -27.35 -7.37
C HIS A 301 -13.90 -28.81 -7.16
N SER A 302 -13.01 -29.74 -6.80
CA SER A 302 -13.36 -31.14 -6.47
C SER A 302 -13.94 -31.33 -5.06
N GLY A 303 -13.93 -30.28 -4.25
CA GLY A 303 -14.41 -30.32 -2.87
C GLY A 303 -14.45 -28.95 -2.20
N VAL A 304 -14.66 -28.97 -0.89
CA VAL A 304 -14.70 -27.79 -0.03
C VAL A 304 -13.76 -27.95 1.17
N THR A 305 -13.24 -26.83 1.64
CA THR A 305 -12.49 -26.72 2.90
C THR A 305 -13.22 -25.80 3.87
N LEU A 306 -13.22 -26.14 5.16
CA LEU A 306 -13.87 -25.35 6.21
C LEU A 306 -13.23 -25.59 7.58
N PHE A 307 -13.37 -24.62 8.49
CA PHE A 307 -13.02 -24.78 9.89
C PHE A 307 -14.23 -25.27 10.69
N ASP A 308 -14.22 -26.55 11.09
CA ASP A 308 -15.25 -27.18 11.90
C ASP A 308 -15.00 -26.88 13.39
N ASN A 309 -15.70 -25.87 13.89
CA ASN A 309 -15.66 -25.49 15.30
C ASN A 309 -16.15 -26.63 16.21
N GLY A 310 -17.19 -27.36 15.79
CA GLY A 310 -17.87 -28.43 16.53
C GLY A 310 -18.49 -28.02 17.88
N ALA A 311 -18.42 -26.73 18.23
CA ALA A 311 -18.73 -26.21 19.55
C ALA A 311 -19.22 -24.76 19.50
N ARG A 312 -19.99 -24.37 20.52
CA ARG A 312 -20.53 -23.02 20.72
C ARG A 312 -20.11 -22.45 22.08
N TYR A 313 -19.59 -21.23 22.08
CA TYR A 313 -19.29 -20.46 23.29
C TYR A 313 -20.45 -20.46 24.31
N LYS A 314 -20.12 -20.45 25.61
CA LYS A 314 -21.06 -20.54 26.76
C LYS A 314 -21.88 -21.85 26.87
N LEU A 315 -21.75 -22.81 25.95
CA LEU A 315 -22.27 -24.17 26.09
C LEU A 315 -21.12 -25.17 26.35
N LYS A 316 -21.44 -26.35 26.89
CA LYS A 316 -20.49 -27.46 26.94
C LYS A 316 -20.23 -27.95 25.49
N PRO A 317 -18.97 -28.08 25.04
CA PRO A 317 -18.66 -28.65 23.74
C PRO A 317 -19.22 -30.08 23.56
N THR A 318 -19.68 -30.36 22.34
CA THR A 318 -20.13 -31.69 21.88
C THR A 318 -19.02 -32.49 21.19
N VAL A 319 -17.84 -31.90 21.05
CA VAL A 319 -16.62 -32.49 20.45
C VAL A 319 -15.42 -32.27 21.38
N ASP A 320 -14.38 -33.09 21.24
CA ASP A 320 -13.13 -32.99 22.01
C ASP A 320 -12.16 -31.91 21.50
N HIS A 321 -12.36 -31.41 20.28
CA HIS A 321 -11.46 -30.50 19.56
C HIS A 321 -12.19 -29.83 18.39
N SER A 322 -11.78 -28.62 18.00
CA SER A 322 -12.10 -28.06 16.69
C SER A 322 -11.07 -28.54 15.65
N ARG A 323 -11.40 -28.50 14.37
CA ARG A 323 -10.55 -29.07 13.29
C ARG A 323 -10.73 -28.32 11.97
N GLY A 324 -9.67 -28.27 11.15
CA GLY A 324 -9.84 -28.01 9.72
C GLY A 324 -10.29 -29.31 9.02
N VAL A 325 -11.16 -29.23 8.02
CA VAL A 325 -11.52 -30.39 7.19
C VAL A 325 -11.48 -30.07 5.70
N HIS A 326 -11.02 -31.06 4.93
CA HIS A 326 -11.10 -31.08 3.47
C HIS A 326 -12.08 -32.19 3.06
N ILE A 327 -13.18 -31.82 2.42
CA ILE A 327 -14.26 -32.71 2.00
C ILE A 327 -14.35 -32.71 0.47
N ALA A 328 -14.12 -33.85 -0.18
CA ALA A 328 -14.38 -34.00 -1.60
C ALA A 328 -15.87 -34.23 -1.87
N LEU A 329 -16.38 -33.68 -2.96
CA LEU A 329 -17.78 -33.74 -3.36
C LEU A 329 -17.93 -34.35 -4.76
N ASP A 330 -18.76 -35.39 -4.88
CA ASP A 330 -19.29 -35.81 -6.17
C ASP A 330 -20.66 -35.15 -6.37
N LEU A 331 -20.72 -34.17 -7.28
CA LEU A 331 -21.94 -33.42 -7.59
C LEU A 331 -22.88 -34.15 -8.58
N GLN A 332 -22.48 -35.31 -9.13
CA GLN A 332 -23.34 -36.15 -9.97
C GLN A 332 -23.98 -37.28 -9.16
N ALA A 333 -23.18 -37.97 -8.33
CA ALA A 333 -23.66 -39.00 -7.41
C ALA A 333 -24.23 -38.42 -6.11
N MET A 334 -24.08 -37.12 -5.87
CA MET A 334 -24.41 -36.42 -4.61
C MET A 334 -23.82 -37.14 -3.39
N THR A 335 -22.48 -37.30 -3.39
CA THR A 335 -21.76 -37.92 -2.27
C THR A 335 -20.66 -37.01 -1.72
N ALA A 336 -20.38 -37.13 -0.42
CA ALA A 336 -19.38 -36.35 0.29
C ALA A 336 -18.39 -37.28 1.02
N THR A 337 -17.09 -37.05 0.84
CA THR A 337 -16.02 -37.88 1.42
C THR A 337 -15.00 -37.01 2.15
N LEU A 338 -14.71 -37.30 3.42
CA LEU A 338 -13.64 -36.62 4.14
C LEU A 338 -12.28 -37.09 3.59
N LYS A 339 -11.46 -36.16 3.10
CA LYS A 339 -10.10 -36.43 2.62
C LYS A 339 -9.08 -36.32 3.74
N THR A 340 -9.05 -35.17 4.42
CA THR A 340 -8.12 -34.90 5.53
C THR A 340 -8.82 -34.12 6.65
N SER A 341 -8.37 -34.33 7.89
CA SER A 341 -8.86 -33.66 9.09
C SER A 341 -7.68 -33.16 9.92
N TYR A 342 -7.50 -31.85 10.01
CA TYR A 342 -6.35 -31.18 10.62
C TYR A 342 -6.68 -30.84 12.08
N ILE A 343 -5.95 -31.43 13.02
CA ILE A 343 -6.23 -31.38 14.46
C ILE A 343 -4.96 -30.97 15.20
N GLU A 344 -5.01 -29.87 15.96
CA GLU A 344 -3.87 -29.40 16.76
C GLU A 344 -3.56 -30.38 17.92
N PRO A 345 -2.27 -30.69 18.23
CA PRO A 345 -1.91 -31.79 19.14
C PRO A 345 -2.46 -31.68 20.58
N ARG A 346 -2.64 -30.45 21.08
CA ARG A 346 -3.14 -30.15 22.43
C ARG A 346 -4.66 -30.03 22.47
N LYS A 347 -5.35 -30.29 21.35
CA LYS A 347 -6.80 -30.33 21.15
C LYS A 347 -7.51 -29.01 21.52
N ILE A 348 -7.11 -27.92 20.88
CA ILE A 348 -7.84 -26.65 20.99
C ILE A 348 -9.30 -26.81 20.50
N ILE A 349 -10.24 -26.39 21.36
CA ILE A 349 -11.64 -26.11 20.99
C ILE A 349 -11.77 -24.60 20.80
N SER A 350 -12.47 -24.15 19.77
CA SER A 350 -12.75 -22.74 19.49
C SER A 350 -14.26 -22.55 19.22
N GLY A 351 -15.00 -22.04 20.20
CA GLY A 351 -16.48 -21.97 20.18
C GLY A 351 -17.12 -20.98 19.20
N SER A 352 -16.31 -20.31 18.36
CA SER A 352 -16.67 -19.36 17.30
C SER A 352 -15.41 -18.98 16.52
N GLN A 353 -15.56 -18.32 15.36
CA GLN A 353 -14.47 -17.80 14.54
C GLN A 353 -13.51 -18.90 14.02
N GLY A 354 -12.44 -18.49 13.34
CA GLY A 354 -11.41 -19.35 12.80
C GLY A 354 -11.36 -19.39 11.27
N SER A 355 -10.30 -20.00 10.76
CA SER A 355 -9.95 -20.03 9.34
C SER A 355 -9.27 -21.34 8.92
N MET A 356 -9.39 -21.68 7.64
CA MET A 356 -8.63 -22.76 7.01
C MET A 356 -8.13 -22.31 5.64
N GLN A 357 -6.82 -22.11 5.51
CA GLN A 357 -6.19 -21.64 4.28
C GLN A 357 -5.24 -22.69 3.72
N THR A 358 -5.41 -23.05 2.44
CA THR A 358 -4.39 -23.79 1.68
C THR A 358 -3.34 -22.80 1.18
N LEU A 359 -2.06 -23.06 1.48
CA LEU A 359 -0.93 -22.21 1.12
C LEU A 359 -0.36 -22.59 -0.26
N PRO A 360 0.37 -21.68 -0.95
CA PRO A 360 1.00 -21.97 -2.24
C PRO A 360 1.99 -23.15 -2.24
N SER A 361 2.49 -23.57 -1.07
CA SER A 361 3.34 -24.75 -0.85
C SER A 361 2.56 -26.07 -0.82
N GLY A 362 1.22 -26.04 -0.72
CA GLY A 362 0.39 -27.20 -0.38
C GLY A 362 0.22 -27.41 1.13
N ASN A 363 0.92 -26.65 1.98
CA ASN A 363 0.69 -26.64 3.43
C ASN A 363 -0.69 -26.07 3.75
N ILE A 364 -1.22 -26.42 4.93
CA ILE A 364 -2.55 -26.03 5.41
C ILE A 364 -2.40 -25.23 6.70
N LEU A 365 -2.84 -23.97 6.71
CA LEU A 365 -2.87 -23.12 7.89
C LEU A 365 -4.27 -23.14 8.51
N ILE A 366 -4.36 -23.53 9.78
CA ILE A 366 -5.58 -23.52 10.58
C ILE A 366 -5.51 -22.42 11.64
N GLY A 367 -6.43 -21.46 11.59
CA GLY A 367 -6.56 -20.39 12.58
C GLY A 367 -7.68 -20.67 13.59
N TYR A 368 -7.34 -20.69 14.89
CA TYR A 368 -8.29 -20.86 15.99
C TYR A 368 -8.72 -19.48 16.53
N GLY A 369 -9.50 -18.74 15.74
CA GLY A 369 -9.73 -17.30 15.87
C GLY A 369 -10.07 -16.80 17.28
N TYR A 370 -11.00 -17.48 17.99
CA TYR A 370 -11.46 -17.11 19.33
C TYR A 370 -10.44 -17.39 20.46
N ASN A 371 -9.29 -18.01 20.13
CA ASN A 371 -8.19 -18.29 21.07
C ASN A 371 -6.88 -17.59 20.69
N ALA A 372 -6.84 -16.84 19.57
CA ALA A 372 -5.62 -16.24 19.01
C ALA A 372 -4.44 -17.24 18.90
N ALA A 373 -4.71 -18.37 18.26
CA ALA A 373 -3.76 -19.46 18.02
C ALA A 373 -3.85 -19.96 16.57
N TRP A 374 -2.77 -20.54 16.03
CA TRP A 374 -2.76 -21.16 14.71
C TRP A 374 -1.77 -22.32 14.63
N THR A 375 -2.04 -23.23 13.70
CA THR A 375 -1.22 -24.41 13.43
C THR A 375 -1.09 -24.59 11.92
N GLU A 376 0.14 -24.73 11.42
CA GLU A 376 0.43 -25.04 10.02
C GLU A 376 0.77 -26.54 9.89
N PHE A 377 0.20 -27.20 8.89
CA PHE A 377 0.32 -28.63 8.62
C PHE A 377 0.80 -28.89 7.18
N THR A 378 1.28 -30.09 6.87
CA THR A 378 1.30 -30.60 5.48
C THR A 378 -0.12 -30.96 5.00
N ALA A 379 -0.29 -31.22 3.70
CA ALA A 379 -1.56 -31.67 3.12
C ALA A 379 -2.08 -33.01 3.70
N GLU A 380 -1.18 -33.82 4.26
CA GLU A 380 -1.48 -35.10 4.91
C GLU A 380 -1.83 -34.95 6.40
N GLY A 381 -1.58 -33.77 7.00
CA GLY A 381 -1.84 -33.49 8.40
C GLY A 381 -0.66 -33.68 9.36
N GLU A 382 0.59 -33.75 8.87
CA GLU A 382 1.77 -33.60 9.73
C GLU A 382 1.81 -32.16 10.26
N VAL A 383 1.88 -31.95 11.58
CA VAL A 383 2.07 -30.60 12.15
C VAL A 383 3.48 -30.11 11.86
N LEU A 384 3.59 -28.89 11.33
CA LEU A 384 4.84 -28.20 11.03
C LEU A 384 5.13 -27.14 12.09
N CYS A 385 4.21 -26.17 12.24
CA CYS A 385 4.32 -25.06 13.18
C CYS A 385 3.06 -24.94 14.04
N ASP A 386 3.21 -24.60 15.31
CA ASP A 386 2.11 -24.43 16.26
C ASP A 386 2.42 -23.24 17.17
N VAL A 387 1.56 -22.21 17.16
CA VAL A 387 1.85 -20.90 17.76
C VAL A 387 0.58 -20.30 18.36
N HIS A 388 0.72 -19.55 19.46
CA HIS A 388 -0.38 -18.76 19.99
C HIS A 388 0.05 -17.48 20.71
N ILE A 389 -0.86 -16.51 20.74
CA ILE A 389 -0.72 -15.19 21.37
C ILE A 389 -1.42 -15.17 22.73
N GLY A 390 -2.66 -15.68 22.80
CA GLY A 390 -3.40 -15.77 24.06
C GLY A 390 -2.75 -16.78 25.01
N SER A 391 -2.69 -16.47 26.31
CA SER A 391 -2.28 -17.48 27.30
C SER A 391 -3.32 -18.62 27.36
N ARG A 392 -2.86 -19.87 27.27
CA ARG A 392 -3.73 -21.07 27.19
C ARG A 392 -4.75 -21.17 28.33
N LYS A 393 -4.41 -20.70 29.53
CA LYS A 393 -5.31 -20.58 30.69
C LYS A 393 -6.60 -19.80 30.41
N PHE A 394 -6.58 -18.88 29.45
CA PHE A 394 -7.69 -18.00 29.09
C PHE A 394 -8.30 -18.33 27.71
N PHE A 395 -7.99 -19.51 27.14
CA PHE A 395 -8.68 -19.99 25.94
C PHE A 395 -10.18 -20.17 26.22
N ASN A 396 -11.00 -19.85 25.21
CA ASN A 396 -12.46 -19.77 25.25
C ASN A 396 -13.06 -18.74 26.25
N THR A 397 -12.29 -17.83 26.86
CA THR A 397 -12.88 -16.73 27.66
C THR A 397 -13.21 -15.49 26.84
N GLY A 398 -12.65 -15.33 25.64
CA GLY A 398 -12.75 -14.11 24.82
C GLY A 398 -11.65 -13.07 25.07
N ALA A 399 -10.73 -13.33 26.00
CA ALA A 399 -9.67 -12.39 26.41
C ALA A 399 -8.78 -11.91 25.25
N VAL A 400 -8.37 -12.82 24.35
CA VAL A 400 -7.54 -12.51 23.16
C VAL A 400 -8.06 -13.32 21.98
N GLN A 401 -8.30 -12.64 20.85
CA GLN A 401 -8.93 -13.19 19.65
C GLN A 401 -8.31 -12.54 18.40
N THR A 402 -8.45 -13.18 17.25
CA THR A 402 -7.94 -12.69 15.94
C THR A 402 -8.95 -12.77 14.80
N TYR A 403 -10.14 -13.34 15.05
CA TYR A 403 -11.15 -13.70 14.05
C TYR A 403 -10.70 -14.73 13.00
N LYS A 404 -9.77 -14.37 12.12
CA LYS A 404 -9.07 -15.28 11.19
C LYS A 404 -7.56 -15.09 11.36
N VAL A 405 -6.80 -16.17 11.16
CA VAL A 405 -5.34 -16.11 10.95
C VAL A 405 -5.08 -16.58 9.53
N LEU A 406 -4.38 -15.77 8.76
CA LEU A 406 -4.10 -16.00 7.34
C LEU A 406 -2.61 -15.76 7.07
N LYS A 407 -2.09 -16.24 5.95
CA LYS A 407 -0.68 -16.11 5.56
C LYS A 407 -0.56 -15.76 4.08
N TYR A 408 0.18 -14.70 3.78
CA TYR A 408 0.24 -14.11 2.44
C TYR A 408 1.60 -13.49 2.11
N PRO A 409 1.99 -13.44 0.81
CA PRO A 409 3.14 -12.65 0.39
C PRO A 409 2.77 -11.17 0.45
N TRP A 410 3.66 -10.34 0.99
CA TRP A 410 3.48 -8.89 1.00
C TRP A 410 4.79 -8.16 0.71
N VAL A 411 4.71 -7.01 0.04
CA VAL A 411 5.86 -6.16 -0.29
C VAL A 411 5.59 -4.72 0.12
N GLY A 412 5.73 -4.46 1.42
CA GLY A 412 5.62 -3.12 2.01
C GLY A 412 6.86 -2.26 1.74
N ARG A 413 6.60 -1.02 1.30
CA ARG A 413 7.53 0.06 0.96
C ARG A 413 6.98 1.39 1.52
N PRO A 414 6.95 1.57 2.85
CA PRO A 414 6.37 2.74 3.50
C PRO A 414 7.09 4.04 3.09
N THR A 415 6.34 5.13 2.96
CA THR A 415 6.90 6.47 2.67
C THR A 415 7.35 7.24 3.93
N THR A 416 7.26 6.62 5.11
CA THR A 416 7.84 7.15 6.34
C THR A 416 9.37 7.04 6.34
N ARG A 417 10.04 7.74 7.26
CA ARG A 417 11.44 7.49 7.58
C ARG A 417 11.55 6.26 8.51
N PRO A 418 12.70 5.58 8.56
CA PRO A 418 13.00 4.64 9.63
C PRO A 418 13.28 5.38 10.95
N ASN A 419 12.72 4.90 12.05
CA ASN A 419 12.94 5.48 13.37
C ASN A 419 14.28 4.97 13.92
N VAL A 420 15.07 5.87 14.50
CA VAL A 420 16.39 5.57 15.07
C VAL A 420 16.48 6.13 16.48
N GLU A 421 16.80 5.29 17.45
CA GLU A 421 16.86 5.67 18.87
C GLU A 421 18.11 5.16 19.58
N THR A 422 18.49 5.80 20.69
CA THR A 422 19.67 5.39 21.47
C THR A 422 19.40 5.20 22.95
N LEU A 423 19.80 4.04 23.48
CA LEU A 423 19.62 3.69 24.89
C LEU A 423 20.83 2.94 25.44
N ARG A 424 21.48 3.50 26.47
CA ARG A 424 22.58 2.89 27.23
C ARG A 424 23.77 2.41 26.35
N GLY A 425 24.14 3.18 25.34
CA GLY A 425 25.25 2.86 24.43
C GLY A 425 24.92 1.83 23.33
N TRP A 426 23.63 1.59 23.10
CA TRP A 426 23.11 0.83 21.96
C TRP A 426 22.24 1.75 21.09
N THR A 427 22.30 1.54 19.78
CA THR A 427 21.48 2.23 18.79
C THR A 427 20.51 1.24 18.15
N TYR A 428 19.24 1.59 18.15
CA TYR A 428 18.13 0.79 17.66
C TYR A 428 17.58 1.42 16.40
N VAL A 429 17.15 0.61 15.44
CA VAL A 429 16.48 1.07 14.21
C VAL A 429 15.34 0.14 13.82
N SER A 430 14.20 0.72 13.48
CA SER A 430 13.04 0.02 12.92
C SER A 430 12.48 0.80 11.73
N TRP A 431 11.61 0.17 10.94
CA TRP A 431 10.88 0.86 9.87
C TRP A 431 9.57 0.11 9.61
N ASN A 432 8.49 0.63 10.20
CA ASN A 432 7.18 -0.01 10.23
C ASN A 432 6.68 -0.33 8.81
N GLY A 433 6.59 -1.62 8.47
CA GLY A 433 6.16 -2.12 7.16
C GLY A 433 7.24 -2.26 6.08
N ALA A 434 8.52 -1.95 6.33
CA ALA A 434 9.56 -2.06 5.32
C ALA A 434 10.03 -3.53 5.11
N THR A 435 9.28 -4.31 4.34
CA THR A 435 9.53 -5.76 4.10
C THR A 435 10.82 -6.07 3.33
N GLU A 436 11.24 -5.17 2.43
CA GLU A 436 12.38 -5.37 1.53
C GLU A 436 13.74 -5.24 2.26
N VAL A 437 13.75 -4.63 3.45
CA VAL A 437 14.98 -4.31 4.19
C VAL A 437 15.53 -5.55 4.88
N ARG A 438 16.77 -5.92 4.52
CA ARG A 438 17.50 -7.06 5.07
C ARG A 438 18.68 -6.67 5.96
N ALA A 439 19.24 -5.47 5.76
CA ALA A 439 20.33 -4.97 6.58
C ALA A 439 20.30 -3.45 6.72
N TRP A 440 20.97 -2.97 7.76
CA TRP A 440 21.25 -1.57 8.02
C TRP A 440 22.74 -1.31 7.88
N VAL A 441 23.12 -0.21 7.24
CA VAL A 441 24.49 0.29 7.23
C VAL A 441 24.52 1.63 7.94
N TRP A 442 25.24 1.67 9.05
CA TRP A 442 25.55 2.88 9.78
C TRP A 442 26.77 3.55 9.16
N LYS A 443 26.65 4.81 8.74
CA LYS A 443 27.78 5.69 8.45
C LYS A 443 28.02 6.62 9.63
N GLY A 444 29.28 6.79 10.03
CA GLY A 444 29.69 7.89 10.90
C GLY A 444 29.92 9.17 10.09
N LEU A 445 29.56 10.34 10.65
CA LEU A 445 29.89 11.66 10.08
C LEU A 445 30.57 12.52 11.17
N ASP A 446 31.43 13.45 10.75
CA ASP A 446 32.12 14.41 11.63
C ASP A 446 31.35 15.74 11.77
N GLU A 447 30.53 16.07 10.77
CA GLU A 447 29.63 17.23 10.71
C GLU A 447 28.33 16.83 9.97
N VAL A 448 27.25 17.57 10.21
CA VAL A 448 25.96 17.41 9.51
C VAL A 448 26.15 17.75 8.02
N GLY A 449 25.61 16.94 7.10
CA GLY A 449 25.79 17.11 5.65
C GLY A 449 27.16 16.69 5.09
N GLY A 450 28.16 16.38 5.92
CA GLY A 450 29.49 15.97 5.47
C GLY A 450 29.61 14.45 5.22
N GLU A 451 29.81 14.02 3.97
CA GLU A 451 30.20 12.63 3.72
C GLU A 451 31.66 12.37 4.15
N LEU A 452 31.85 11.71 5.30
CA LEU A 452 33.10 11.00 5.58
C LEU A 452 33.20 9.76 4.67
N GLU A 453 34.17 9.76 3.76
CA GLU A 453 34.63 8.51 3.15
C GLU A 453 35.45 7.70 4.16
N GLY A 454 35.09 6.42 4.35
CA GLY A 454 35.97 5.44 5.00
C GLY A 454 35.26 4.47 5.94
N GLU A 455 34.30 4.92 6.75
CA GLU A 455 33.77 4.12 7.86
C GLU A 455 32.27 3.86 7.80
N SER A 456 31.91 2.57 7.72
CA SER A 456 30.53 2.14 7.86
C SER A 456 30.42 0.74 8.46
N VAL A 457 29.44 0.52 9.35
CA VAL A 457 29.15 -0.78 9.96
C VAL A 457 27.84 -1.33 9.42
N LYS A 458 27.90 -2.50 8.77
CA LYS A 458 26.72 -3.28 8.36
C LYS A 458 26.23 -4.15 9.51
N VAL A 459 24.92 -4.17 9.72
CA VAL A 459 24.21 -5.02 10.69
C VAL A 459 23.03 -5.66 9.96
N GLU A 460 22.93 -6.99 9.97
CA GLU A 460 21.76 -7.67 9.41
C GLU A 460 20.52 -7.39 10.29
N ARG A 461 19.34 -7.33 9.68
CA ARG A 461 18.06 -7.14 10.40
C ARG A 461 17.75 -8.36 11.27
N THR A 462 17.41 -8.12 12.54
CA THR A 462 17.17 -9.19 13.53
C THR A 462 15.70 -9.43 13.89
N GLY A 463 14.78 -8.55 13.47
CA GLY A 463 13.37 -8.57 13.84
C GLY A 463 12.64 -7.33 13.32
N PHE A 464 11.72 -6.78 14.10
CA PHE A 464 11.19 -5.43 13.86
C PHE A 464 12.25 -4.36 14.16
N GLU A 465 12.95 -4.51 15.29
CA GLU A 465 13.90 -3.54 15.82
C GLU A 465 15.32 -4.13 15.80
N THR A 466 16.18 -3.56 14.94
CA THR A 466 17.57 -4.00 14.83
C THR A 466 18.44 -3.21 15.79
N LYS A 467 18.95 -3.88 16.83
CA LYS A 467 19.90 -3.30 17.78
C LYS A 467 21.34 -3.42 17.30
N SER A 468 22.11 -2.36 17.51
CA SER A 468 23.51 -2.25 17.10
C SER A 468 24.33 -1.55 18.17
N LYS A 469 25.63 -1.85 18.25
CA LYS A 469 26.55 -1.11 19.10
C LYS A 469 27.35 -0.15 18.23
N ILE A 470 27.17 1.14 18.47
CA ILE A 470 27.91 2.22 17.82
C ILE A 470 29.03 2.69 18.75
N ASP A 471 30.17 3.09 18.18
CA ASP A 471 31.27 3.67 18.94
C ASP A 471 31.09 5.18 19.10
N CYS A 472 30.44 5.57 20.21
CA CYS A 472 30.18 6.96 20.55
C CYS A 472 31.43 7.79 20.92
N GLN A 473 32.63 7.18 20.94
CA GLN A 473 33.89 7.91 21.03
C GLN A 473 34.45 8.27 19.64
N LYS A 474 33.95 7.64 18.59
CA LYS A 474 34.55 7.66 17.24
C LYS A 474 33.75 8.45 16.22
N TRP A 475 32.42 8.43 16.31
CA TRP A 475 31.52 9.15 15.41
C TRP A 475 30.69 10.16 16.20
N LYS A 476 30.58 11.42 15.71
CA LYS A 476 29.77 12.48 16.34
C LYS A 476 28.32 12.48 15.85
N PHE A 477 28.12 12.04 14.61
CA PHE A 477 26.82 11.94 13.95
C PHE A 477 26.71 10.56 13.31
N VAL A 478 25.50 10.02 13.20
CA VAL A 478 25.26 8.73 12.54
C VAL A 478 24.10 8.79 11.56
N LYS A 479 24.30 8.17 10.38
CA LYS A 479 23.29 8.02 9.34
C LYS A 479 23.02 6.54 9.09
N ALA A 480 21.80 6.11 9.36
CA ALA A 480 21.31 4.79 8.97
C ALA A 480 21.07 4.75 7.46
N VAL A 481 21.32 3.61 6.82
CA VAL A 481 20.98 3.34 5.42
C VAL A 481 20.39 1.93 5.34
N ALA A 482 19.14 1.82 4.89
CA ALA A 482 18.49 0.53 4.64
C ALA A 482 19.03 -0.12 3.36
N ILE A 483 19.25 -1.44 3.38
CA ILE A 483 19.75 -2.21 2.23
C ILE A 483 18.88 -3.46 1.99
N ASP A 484 18.62 -3.73 0.70
CA ASP A 484 17.85 -4.88 0.21
C ASP A 484 18.66 -6.19 0.19
N ALA A 485 18.00 -7.30 -0.16
CA ALA A 485 18.65 -8.62 -0.34
C ALA A 485 19.69 -8.65 -1.47
N ASP A 486 19.72 -7.62 -2.32
CA ASP A 486 20.47 -7.55 -3.57
C ASP A 486 21.72 -6.63 -3.46
N GLY A 487 21.89 -5.95 -2.33
CA GLY A 487 22.96 -5.00 -2.04
C GLY A 487 22.89 -3.70 -2.85
N ASN A 488 21.75 -3.41 -3.48
CA ASN A 488 21.70 -2.50 -4.62
C ASN A 488 21.18 -1.09 -4.29
N LYS A 489 21.90 -0.06 -4.73
CA LYS A 489 21.30 1.25 -5.01
C LYS A 489 20.42 1.16 -6.27
N HIS A 490 19.32 1.91 -6.28
CA HIS A 490 18.18 1.81 -7.20
C HIS A 490 18.52 1.70 -8.72
N PHE A 491 17.64 1.07 -9.51
CA PHE A 491 17.82 0.76 -10.96
C PHE A 491 18.36 1.92 -11.83
N ARG A 492 17.99 3.18 -11.54
CA ARG A 492 18.55 4.39 -12.21
C ARG A 492 20.10 4.40 -12.18
N HIS A 493 20.73 3.88 -11.13
CA HIS A 493 22.19 3.82 -10.97
C HIS A 493 22.88 3.00 -12.07
N THR A 494 22.33 1.85 -12.49
CA THR A 494 22.95 1.00 -13.53
C THR A 494 23.03 1.69 -14.89
N LEU A 495 22.03 2.51 -15.24
CA LEU A 495 22.03 3.29 -16.48
C LEU A 495 23.02 4.46 -16.41
N ILE A 496 23.07 5.16 -15.27
CA ILE A 496 24.01 6.28 -15.03
C ILE A 496 25.47 5.78 -15.05
N MET A 497 25.75 4.59 -14.49
CA MET A 497 27.10 4.02 -14.50
C MET A 497 27.54 3.55 -15.90
N ASN A 498 26.62 3.03 -16.74
CA ASN A 498 26.94 2.75 -18.15
C ASN A 498 27.29 4.04 -18.91
N LEU A 499 26.51 5.10 -18.70
CA LEU A 499 26.71 6.41 -19.31
C LEU A 499 28.07 7.02 -18.91
N ALA A 500 28.36 7.03 -17.61
CA ALA A 500 29.63 7.53 -17.08
C ALA A 500 30.84 6.73 -17.61
N GLY A 501 30.70 5.40 -17.76
CA GLY A 501 31.73 4.55 -18.36
C GLY A 501 31.99 4.88 -19.83
N ALA A 502 30.93 5.02 -20.64
CA ALA A 502 31.04 5.38 -22.05
C ALA A 502 31.68 6.76 -22.25
N ASP A 503 31.21 7.78 -21.51
CA ASP A 503 31.77 9.14 -21.56
C ASP A 503 33.22 9.19 -21.06
N PHE A 504 33.58 8.43 -20.01
CA PHE A 504 34.96 8.33 -19.50
C PHE A 504 35.91 7.75 -20.55
N PHE A 505 35.56 6.62 -21.18
CA PHE A 505 36.44 6.02 -22.20
C PHE A 505 36.53 6.88 -23.47
N ASN A 506 35.47 7.60 -23.86
CA ASN A 506 35.52 8.59 -24.92
C ASN A 506 36.49 9.75 -24.58
N ALA A 507 36.33 10.35 -23.39
CA ALA A 507 37.16 11.44 -22.91
C ALA A 507 38.64 11.04 -22.80
N LEU A 508 38.93 9.85 -22.27
CA LEU A 508 40.28 9.31 -22.18
C LEU A 508 40.90 9.12 -23.57
N ASN A 509 40.15 8.51 -24.50
CA ASN A 509 40.61 8.29 -25.87
C ASN A 509 40.96 9.60 -26.60
N ASN A 510 40.11 10.63 -26.47
CA ASN A 510 40.33 11.95 -27.05
C ASN A 510 41.44 12.74 -26.34
N SER A 511 41.64 12.52 -25.04
CA SER A 511 42.73 13.14 -24.27
C SER A 511 44.09 12.55 -24.62
N VAL A 512 44.23 11.22 -24.68
CA VAL A 512 45.48 10.53 -25.06
C VAL A 512 45.92 10.95 -26.46
N SER A 513 44.98 10.96 -27.41
CA SER A 513 45.24 11.37 -28.80
C SER A 513 45.46 12.90 -28.94
N GLY A 514 44.78 13.72 -28.12
CA GLY A 514 45.06 15.14 -27.92
C GLY A 514 46.49 15.43 -27.49
N THR A 515 46.91 14.87 -26.35
CA THR A 515 48.27 15.02 -25.79
C THR A 515 49.34 14.56 -26.78
N TYR A 516 49.14 13.43 -27.48
CA TYR A 516 50.05 12.98 -28.52
C TYR A 516 50.18 14.01 -29.67
N VAL A 517 49.07 14.60 -30.13
CA VAL A 517 49.10 15.63 -31.20
C VAL A 517 49.75 16.94 -30.75
N MET A 518 49.69 17.30 -29.46
CA MET A 518 50.40 18.47 -28.93
C MET A 518 51.93 18.35 -29.10
N PHE A 519 52.50 17.16 -28.85
CA PHE A 519 53.94 16.92 -29.02
C PHE A 519 54.34 16.59 -30.47
N ASN A 520 53.58 15.71 -31.14
CA ASN A 520 53.95 15.13 -32.44
C ASN A 520 53.28 15.81 -33.66
N LYS A 521 52.46 16.85 -33.44
CA LYS A 521 51.71 17.65 -34.44
C LYS A 521 50.66 16.90 -35.29
N ARG A 522 50.77 15.58 -35.50
CA ARG A 522 49.80 14.71 -36.20
C ARG A 522 49.85 13.28 -35.68
N ILE A 523 48.75 12.54 -35.79
CA ILE A 523 48.70 11.10 -35.51
C ILE A 523 49.23 10.32 -36.74
N PRO A 524 50.19 9.38 -36.58
CA PRO A 524 50.65 8.54 -37.69
C PRO A 524 49.58 7.55 -38.15
N LYS A 525 49.63 7.18 -39.44
CA LYS A 525 48.83 6.05 -39.96
C LYS A 525 49.38 4.74 -39.38
N GLY A 526 48.53 3.94 -38.75
CA GLY A 526 48.93 2.67 -38.14
C GLY A 526 47.92 2.21 -37.09
N SER A 527 48.27 1.17 -36.34
CA SER A 527 47.44 0.55 -35.30
C SER A 527 46.89 1.56 -34.28
N ALA A 528 47.71 2.51 -33.81
CA ALA A 528 47.28 3.53 -32.85
C ALA A 528 46.10 4.39 -33.34
N CYS A 529 46.12 4.83 -34.60
CA CYS A 529 45.01 5.56 -35.22
C CYS A 529 43.77 4.67 -35.42
N THR A 530 43.98 3.39 -35.75
CA THR A 530 42.88 2.41 -35.88
C THR A 530 42.19 2.14 -34.54
N ILE A 531 42.96 1.95 -33.46
CA ILE A 531 42.45 1.76 -32.10
C ILE A 531 41.73 3.02 -31.60
N ASN A 532 42.33 4.20 -31.79
CA ASN A 532 41.70 5.49 -31.42
C ASN A 532 40.34 5.70 -32.13
N GLY A 533 40.27 5.35 -33.42
CA GLY A 533 39.02 5.40 -34.19
C GLY A 533 37.99 4.35 -33.75
N TRP A 534 38.42 3.13 -33.44
CA TRP A 534 37.56 2.07 -32.93
C TRP A 534 36.95 2.42 -31.56
N ILE A 535 37.77 2.86 -30.60
CA ILE A 535 37.31 3.29 -29.27
C ILE A 535 36.38 4.51 -29.39
N GLY A 536 36.71 5.49 -30.23
CA GLY A 536 35.88 6.69 -30.44
C GLY A 536 34.51 6.34 -31.04
N GLN A 537 34.46 5.47 -32.05
CA GLN A 537 33.21 4.99 -32.65
C GLN A 537 32.36 4.19 -31.66
N LEU A 538 32.99 3.30 -30.89
CA LEU A 538 32.36 2.46 -29.86
C LEU A 538 31.75 3.29 -28.73
N THR A 539 32.54 4.18 -28.13
CA THR A 539 32.14 4.91 -26.92
C THR A 539 31.08 5.98 -27.21
N VAL A 540 31.22 6.75 -28.29
CA VAL A 540 30.22 7.77 -28.67
C VAL A 540 28.86 7.13 -28.97
N GLN A 541 28.82 5.98 -29.64
CA GLN A 541 27.55 5.29 -29.87
C GLN A 541 27.00 4.64 -28.60
N ALA A 542 27.83 4.18 -27.66
CA ALA A 542 27.37 3.72 -26.35
C ALA A 542 26.73 4.85 -25.53
N THR A 543 27.29 6.07 -25.57
CA THR A 543 26.64 7.28 -25.01
C THR A 543 25.30 7.57 -25.69
N ASP A 544 25.27 7.63 -27.04
CA ASP A 544 24.04 7.87 -27.81
C ASP A 544 22.93 6.84 -27.45
N PHE A 545 23.25 5.55 -27.39
CA PHE A 545 22.29 4.49 -27.02
C PHE A 545 21.87 4.55 -25.54
N THR A 546 22.78 4.87 -24.62
CA THR A 546 22.42 4.99 -23.19
C THR A 546 21.42 6.13 -22.96
N ILE A 547 21.59 7.26 -23.67
CA ILE A 547 20.64 8.39 -23.67
C ILE A 547 19.26 7.97 -24.19
N PHE A 548 19.23 7.15 -25.25
CA PHE A 548 17.98 6.63 -25.79
C PHE A 548 17.24 5.72 -24.80
N PHE A 549 17.94 4.78 -24.16
CA PHE A 549 17.36 3.91 -23.13
C PHE A 549 16.92 4.67 -21.88
N ILE A 550 17.67 5.68 -21.42
CA ILE A 550 17.23 6.59 -20.36
C ILE A 550 15.94 7.31 -20.76
N THR A 551 15.86 7.85 -21.98
CA THR A 551 14.66 8.54 -22.49
C THR A 551 13.43 7.62 -22.48
N ILE A 552 13.58 6.38 -22.95
CA ILE A 552 12.51 5.37 -22.95
C ILE A 552 12.05 5.06 -21.52
N VAL A 553 12.98 4.81 -20.59
CA VAL A 553 12.65 4.51 -19.18
C VAL A 553 11.93 5.69 -18.54
N THR A 554 12.40 6.92 -18.73
CA THR A 554 11.76 8.14 -18.19
C THR A 554 10.33 8.30 -18.71
N VAL A 555 10.07 8.10 -20.00
CA VAL A 555 8.70 8.18 -20.54
C VAL A 555 7.81 7.01 -20.07
N ILE A 556 8.35 5.80 -19.93
CA ILE A 556 7.58 4.66 -19.41
C ILE A 556 7.20 4.88 -17.94
N THR A 557 8.14 5.29 -17.08
CA THR A 557 7.87 5.54 -15.66
C THR A 557 6.90 6.72 -15.45
N LEU A 558 7.03 7.81 -16.22
CA LEU A 558 6.12 8.95 -16.11
C LEU A 558 4.75 8.73 -16.76
N ARG A 559 4.61 7.77 -17.69
CA ARG A 559 3.32 7.36 -18.28
C ARG A 559 2.61 6.25 -17.49
N LYS A 560 3.36 5.36 -16.83
CA LYS A 560 2.85 4.31 -15.96
C LYS A 560 3.38 4.52 -14.54
N TRP A 561 2.62 5.28 -13.75
CA TRP A 561 2.98 5.67 -12.37
C TRP A 561 3.42 4.49 -11.49
N ASN A 562 2.84 3.30 -11.69
CA ASN A 562 3.15 2.09 -10.91
C ASN A 562 4.23 1.18 -11.55
N TYR A 563 4.83 1.54 -12.69
CA TYR A 563 5.83 0.70 -13.37
C TYR A 563 7.25 0.97 -12.85
N LYS A 564 7.55 0.45 -11.64
CA LYS A 564 8.94 0.10 -11.29
C LYS A 564 9.28 -1.20 -12.03
N PRO A 565 10.19 -1.20 -13.03
CA PRO A 565 10.52 -2.43 -13.74
C PRO A 565 11.12 -3.44 -12.76
N ARG A 566 10.58 -4.67 -12.72
CA ARG A 566 11.02 -5.76 -11.82
C ARG A 566 12.39 -6.29 -12.26
N THR A 567 13.44 -5.49 -12.03
CA THR A 567 14.77 -5.69 -12.60
C THR A 567 15.58 -6.73 -11.83
N ASP A 568 15.20 -7.99 -12.05
CA ASP A 568 16.09 -9.13 -11.86
C ASP A 568 17.48 -8.86 -12.49
N LYS A 569 18.52 -9.49 -11.93
CA LYS A 569 19.90 -9.45 -12.41
C LYS A 569 19.99 -9.86 -13.89
N THR A 570 19.13 -10.75 -14.38
CA THR A 570 19.05 -11.10 -15.81
C THR A 570 18.60 -9.91 -16.65
N ILE A 571 17.56 -9.18 -16.24
CA ILE A 571 17.07 -7.99 -16.96
C ILE A 571 18.09 -6.84 -16.91
N LYS A 572 18.74 -6.61 -15.76
CA LYS A 572 19.85 -5.62 -15.63
C LYS A 572 21.00 -5.96 -16.60
N ARG A 573 21.36 -7.24 -16.73
CA ARG A 573 22.36 -7.74 -17.69
C ARG A 573 21.90 -7.57 -19.14
N ILE A 574 20.66 -7.97 -19.48
CA ILE A 574 20.10 -7.83 -20.84
C ILE A 574 20.13 -6.37 -21.29
N ILE A 575 19.60 -5.44 -20.50
CA ILE A 575 19.59 -4.00 -20.85
C ILE A 575 21.01 -3.46 -21.03
N THR A 576 21.93 -3.84 -20.15
CA THR A 576 23.35 -3.50 -20.27
C THR A 576 23.94 -4.02 -21.58
N CYS A 577 23.76 -5.31 -21.91
CA CYS A 577 24.22 -5.88 -23.17
C CYS A 577 23.59 -5.19 -24.41
N CYS A 578 22.29 -4.90 -24.38
CA CYS A 578 21.59 -4.22 -25.47
C CYS A 578 22.16 -2.83 -25.80
N ILE A 579 22.61 -2.08 -24.79
CA ILE A 579 23.28 -0.77 -24.99
C ILE A 579 24.59 -0.93 -25.78
N TRP A 580 25.36 -2.00 -25.55
CA TRP A 580 26.67 -2.21 -26.16
C TRP A 580 26.65 -3.01 -27.48
N ILE A 581 25.61 -3.79 -27.78
CA ILE A 581 25.53 -4.64 -29.00
C ILE A 581 25.69 -3.82 -30.30
N VAL A 582 24.91 -2.73 -30.48
CA VAL A 582 25.01 -1.94 -31.71
C VAL A 582 26.36 -1.20 -31.81
N PRO A 583 26.83 -0.48 -30.76
CA PRO A 583 28.17 0.12 -30.76
C PRO A 583 29.33 -0.85 -31.02
N LEU A 584 29.28 -2.09 -30.50
CA LEU A 584 30.30 -3.12 -30.75
C LEU A 584 30.27 -3.62 -32.20
N THR A 585 29.08 -3.85 -32.77
CA THR A 585 28.95 -4.33 -34.14
C THR A 585 29.32 -3.28 -35.18
N THR A 586 28.90 -2.03 -35.02
CA THR A 586 29.28 -0.92 -35.93
C THR A 586 30.78 -0.62 -35.88
N SER A 587 31.36 -0.52 -34.68
CA SER A 587 32.78 -0.22 -34.51
C SER A 587 33.67 -1.35 -35.05
N SER A 588 33.33 -2.60 -34.78
CA SER A 588 34.07 -3.78 -35.27
C SER A 588 33.89 -4.00 -36.78
N THR A 589 32.74 -3.65 -37.35
CA THR A 589 32.58 -3.59 -38.82
C THR A 589 33.50 -2.53 -39.42
N GLY A 590 33.58 -1.34 -38.80
CA GLY A 590 34.56 -0.31 -39.19
C GLY A 590 36.01 -0.77 -39.08
N LEU A 591 36.33 -1.64 -38.11
CA LEU A 591 37.67 -2.23 -37.95
C LEU A 591 37.97 -3.23 -39.07
N TYR A 592 37.05 -4.16 -39.33
CA TYR A 592 37.15 -5.17 -40.39
C TYR A 592 37.32 -4.55 -41.79
N MET A 593 36.61 -3.45 -42.07
CA MET A 593 36.71 -2.70 -43.33
C MET A 593 37.94 -1.79 -43.45
N ASP A 594 38.91 -1.85 -42.51
CA ASP A 594 40.03 -0.89 -42.41
C ASP A 594 39.54 0.57 -42.41
N ALA A 595 38.33 0.85 -41.92
CA ALA A 595 37.65 2.11 -42.21
C ALA A 595 38.23 3.32 -41.46
N TYR A 596 39.08 3.14 -40.45
CA TYR A 596 39.58 4.22 -39.59
C TYR A 596 40.80 4.97 -40.16
N ARG A 597 40.74 6.30 -40.23
CA ARG A 597 41.84 7.21 -40.62
C ARG A 597 41.75 8.53 -39.85
N GLN A 598 42.86 9.29 -39.79
CA GLN A 598 42.83 10.67 -39.27
C GLN A 598 41.88 11.52 -40.11
N VAL A 599 41.00 12.29 -39.45
CA VAL A 599 39.98 13.13 -40.13
C VAL A 599 40.36 14.60 -40.08
N THR A 600 40.49 15.13 -38.86
CA THR A 600 40.70 16.55 -38.54
C THR A 600 41.29 16.62 -37.13
N GLY A 601 42.30 17.46 -36.91
CA GLY A 601 42.86 17.68 -35.58
C GLY A 601 43.42 16.41 -34.93
N ASN A 602 42.95 16.13 -33.72
CA ASN A 602 43.55 15.18 -32.77
C ASN A 602 42.89 13.79 -32.71
N TRP A 603 42.08 13.37 -33.69
CA TRP A 603 41.46 12.05 -33.67
C TRP A 603 41.44 11.32 -35.03
N CYS A 604 41.16 10.03 -34.96
CA CYS A 604 40.83 9.16 -36.08
C CYS A 604 39.35 8.73 -36.05
N TRP A 605 38.74 8.52 -37.22
CA TRP A 605 37.35 8.09 -37.38
C TRP A 605 37.19 7.35 -38.72
N LEU A 606 35.99 6.83 -39.01
CA LEU A 606 35.61 6.31 -40.34
C LEU A 606 35.97 7.29 -41.48
N LYS A 607 36.58 6.76 -42.55
CA LYS A 607 37.00 7.46 -43.78
C LYS A 607 35.91 8.42 -44.32
N PRO A 608 36.23 9.67 -44.70
CA PRO A 608 35.24 10.62 -45.27
C PRO A 608 34.63 10.23 -46.61
N LYS A 609 35.29 9.35 -47.37
CA LYS A 609 34.79 8.77 -48.63
C LYS A 609 35.02 7.25 -48.62
N PRO A 610 34.07 6.43 -49.13
CA PRO A 610 32.73 6.82 -49.59
C PRO A 610 31.83 7.20 -48.40
N ALA A 611 31.03 8.26 -48.58
CA ALA A 611 30.25 8.84 -47.46
C ALA A 611 29.25 7.86 -46.84
N ILE A 612 28.71 6.94 -47.64
CA ILE A 612 27.70 5.95 -47.22
C ILE A 612 28.13 5.11 -46.01
N ILE A 613 29.42 4.74 -45.90
CA ILE A 613 29.95 3.96 -44.76
C ILE A 613 29.86 4.78 -43.46
N ARG A 614 30.19 6.08 -43.54
CA ARG A 614 30.17 6.99 -42.37
C ARG A 614 28.75 7.34 -41.92
N TYR A 615 27.78 7.31 -42.84
CA TYR A 615 26.36 7.40 -42.49
C TYR A 615 25.84 6.08 -41.90
N ALA A 616 25.99 4.95 -42.59
CA ALA A 616 25.43 3.66 -42.19
C ALA A 616 25.98 3.14 -40.84
N LEU A 617 27.29 3.21 -40.62
CA LEU A 617 27.90 2.76 -39.36
C LEU A 617 27.84 3.82 -38.25
N GLY A 618 27.67 5.10 -38.59
CA GLY A 618 27.80 6.24 -37.68
C GLY A 618 26.57 7.14 -37.63
N HIS A 619 26.53 8.15 -38.50
CA HIS A 619 25.61 9.28 -38.36
C HIS A 619 24.12 8.92 -38.40
N ASN A 620 23.72 7.87 -39.14
CA ASN A 620 22.32 7.48 -39.26
C ASN A 620 21.71 7.05 -37.90
N TRP A 621 22.46 6.28 -37.11
CA TRP A 621 22.07 5.88 -35.76
C TRP A 621 21.86 7.09 -34.84
N ARG A 622 22.83 8.01 -34.81
CA ARG A 622 22.77 9.20 -33.96
C ARG A 622 21.62 10.13 -34.33
N LEU A 623 21.37 10.36 -35.63
CA LEU A 623 20.25 11.17 -36.09
C LEU A 623 18.90 10.51 -35.74
N THR A 624 18.80 9.19 -35.88
CA THR A 624 17.60 8.42 -35.51
C THR A 624 17.33 8.50 -34.00
N ILE A 625 18.35 8.32 -33.17
CA ILE A 625 18.26 8.45 -31.71
C ILE A 625 17.83 9.87 -31.31
N ILE A 626 18.45 10.91 -31.86
CA ILE A 626 18.10 12.31 -31.57
C ILE A 626 16.64 12.59 -31.95
N PHE A 627 16.18 12.12 -33.11
CA PHE A 627 14.79 12.28 -33.55
C PHE A 627 13.79 11.61 -32.59
N PHE A 628 14.03 10.35 -32.18
CA PHE A 628 13.15 9.68 -31.23
C PHE A 628 13.22 10.28 -29.83
N THR A 629 14.40 10.69 -29.34
CA THR A 629 14.53 11.37 -28.04
C THR A 629 13.76 12.69 -28.02
N ILE A 630 13.87 13.52 -29.06
CA ILE A 630 13.06 14.73 -29.20
C ILE A 630 11.57 14.38 -29.22
N SER A 631 11.16 13.41 -30.04
CA SER A 631 9.75 13.01 -30.16
C SER A 631 9.15 12.53 -28.82
N LEU A 632 9.91 11.73 -28.06
CA LEU A 632 9.52 11.20 -26.75
C LEU A 632 9.45 12.29 -25.67
N TYR A 633 10.40 13.24 -25.65
CA TYR A 633 10.36 14.39 -24.74
C TYR A 633 9.27 15.41 -25.12
N THR A 634 8.99 15.63 -26.40
CA THR A 634 7.86 16.47 -26.85
C THR A 634 6.53 15.84 -26.47
N TYR A 635 6.36 14.52 -26.65
CA TYR A 635 5.20 13.78 -26.16
C TYR A 635 5.04 13.96 -24.63
N LEU A 636 6.11 13.79 -23.87
CA LEU A 636 6.11 13.93 -22.41
C LEU A 636 5.75 15.35 -21.96
N PHE A 637 6.32 16.38 -22.60
CA PHE A 637 6.01 17.78 -22.32
C PHE A 637 4.54 18.12 -22.59
N VAL A 638 4.00 17.69 -23.74
CA VAL A 638 2.59 17.91 -24.09
C VAL A 638 1.65 17.15 -23.13
N TYR A 639 2.01 15.93 -22.73
CA TYR A 639 1.27 15.14 -21.76
C TYR A 639 1.18 15.85 -20.39
N ILE A 640 2.33 16.26 -19.84
CA ILE A 640 2.41 16.97 -18.55
C ILE A 640 1.68 18.32 -18.61
N HIS A 641 1.92 19.12 -19.66
CA HIS A 641 1.34 20.46 -19.76
C HIS A 641 -0.18 20.44 -19.95
N ARG A 642 -0.74 19.44 -20.65
CA ARG A 642 -2.20 19.27 -20.77
C ARG A 642 -2.83 18.80 -19.45
N TYR A 643 -2.15 17.92 -18.72
CA TYR A 643 -2.60 17.45 -17.40
C TYR A 643 -2.70 18.61 -16.39
N PHE A 644 -1.64 19.41 -16.22
CA PHE A 644 -1.65 20.52 -15.26
C PHE A 644 -2.50 21.73 -15.67
N ALA A 645 -2.65 22.01 -16.97
CA ALA A 645 -3.58 23.03 -17.43
C ALA A 645 -5.03 22.72 -17.01
N SER A 646 -5.43 21.44 -17.03
CA SER A 646 -6.77 20.99 -16.61
C SER A 646 -7.03 21.07 -15.10
N LEU A 647 -5.98 21.16 -14.29
CA LEU A 647 -6.11 21.33 -12.83
C LEU A 647 -6.21 22.81 -12.42
N ARG A 648 -5.64 23.72 -13.22
CA ARG A 648 -5.54 25.16 -12.89
C ARG A 648 -6.89 25.90 -12.99
N SER A 649 -7.84 25.40 -13.78
CA SER A 649 -9.16 26.02 -14.00
C SER A 649 -10.10 25.91 -12.80
N ASN A 650 -9.92 24.92 -11.93
CA ASN A 650 -10.96 24.52 -10.96
C ASN A 650 -10.77 25.14 -9.56
N PHE A 651 -9.70 25.89 -9.33
CA PHE A 651 -9.28 26.37 -7.99
C PHE A 651 -9.11 27.90 -7.89
N SER A 652 -9.78 28.68 -8.74
CA SER A 652 -9.59 30.14 -8.82
C SER A 652 -10.43 30.97 -7.82
N SER A 653 -10.89 30.40 -6.72
CA SER A 653 -11.70 31.09 -5.70
C SER A 653 -11.14 30.95 -4.28
N ASP A 654 -11.12 32.09 -3.60
CA ASP A 654 -10.95 32.32 -2.16
C ASP A 654 -9.57 32.17 -1.51
N HIS A 655 -9.44 32.80 -0.34
CA HIS A 655 -8.24 33.52 0.10
C HIS A 655 -7.37 32.81 1.17
N VAL A 656 -6.13 33.31 1.32
CA VAL A 656 -5.08 32.82 2.21
C VAL A 656 -5.02 33.61 3.53
N MET A 657 -4.72 32.95 4.65
CA MET A 657 -4.10 33.55 5.85
C MET A 657 -3.03 32.62 6.46
N ASN A 658 -2.10 33.20 7.22
CA ASN A 658 -0.90 32.56 7.78
C ASN A 658 -0.91 32.51 9.31
N THR A 659 -0.27 31.49 9.89
CA THR A 659 0.35 31.54 11.23
C THR A 659 1.57 30.60 11.30
N SER A 660 2.41 30.77 12.32
CA SER A 660 3.76 30.19 12.42
C SER A 660 3.96 29.31 13.67
N GLU A 661 4.85 28.33 13.60
CA GLU A 661 5.18 27.41 14.70
C GLU A 661 6.50 27.77 15.42
N HIS A 662 6.70 27.17 16.61
CA HIS A 662 7.93 27.20 17.41
C HIS A 662 8.40 25.77 17.68
N MET A 663 9.71 25.52 17.58
CA MET A 663 10.35 24.27 18.02
C MET A 663 10.91 24.41 19.45
N SER A 664 11.09 23.28 20.14
CA SER A 664 11.71 23.20 21.47
C SER A 664 12.73 22.05 21.53
N GLU A 665 13.95 22.35 21.96
CA GLU A 665 15.01 21.36 22.17
C GLU A 665 14.82 20.56 23.47
N SER A 666 15.46 19.39 23.58
CA SER A 666 15.75 18.75 24.86
C SER A 666 17.12 18.06 24.81
N SER A 667 17.84 18.06 25.93
CA SER A 667 19.26 17.66 26.00
C SER A 667 19.50 16.62 27.09
N CYS A 668 20.26 15.57 26.80
CA CYS A 668 20.70 14.61 27.81
C CYS A 668 21.80 15.18 28.72
N GLU A 669 21.72 14.94 30.03
CA GLU A 669 22.74 15.39 30.98
C GLU A 669 24.00 14.49 30.99
N SER A 670 25.15 15.15 30.98
CA SER A 670 26.47 14.74 31.50
C SER A 670 26.84 13.25 31.54
N GLY A 671 27.81 12.83 30.71
CA GLY A 671 28.57 11.61 31.01
C GLY A 671 29.54 11.12 29.92
N LEU A 672 29.21 11.33 28.65
CA LEU A 672 30.07 10.99 27.50
C LEU A 672 29.72 11.90 26.30
N SER A 673 30.51 11.84 25.24
CA SER A 673 30.29 12.58 23.98
C SER A 673 28.88 12.35 23.42
N SER A 674 28.08 13.41 23.34
CA SER A 674 26.74 13.38 22.77
C SER A 674 26.81 13.21 21.25
N ILE A 675 26.35 12.06 20.75
CA ILE A 675 25.97 11.95 19.35
C ILE A 675 24.69 12.75 19.14
N THR A 676 24.71 13.70 18.22
CA THR A 676 23.46 14.31 17.72
C THR A 676 22.98 13.49 16.53
N ILE A 677 21.77 12.95 16.60
CA ILE A 677 21.17 12.22 15.48
C ILE A 677 20.58 13.26 14.53
N HIS A 678 21.05 13.31 13.29
CA HIS A 678 20.52 14.21 12.26
C HIS A 678 19.81 13.42 11.16
N GLU A 679 18.51 13.67 11.01
CA GLU A 679 17.64 12.98 10.04
C GLU A 679 17.82 13.46 8.59
N GLU A 680 19.06 13.50 8.09
CA GLU A 680 19.32 13.69 6.66
C GLU A 680 19.11 12.38 5.88
N PHE A 681 17.90 11.81 5.96
CA PHE A 681 17.54 10.61 5.23
C PHE A 681 17.11 10.96 3.80
N GLU A 682 17.97 10.61 2.83
CA GLU A 682 17.69 10.78 1.40
C GLU A 682 16.83 9.63 0.88
N ILE A 683 15.52 9.66 1.18
CA ILE A 683 14.55 8.76 0.55
C ILE A 683 14.32 9.25 -0.89
N VAL A 684 14.95 8.61 -1.87
CA VAL A 684 14.71 8.86 -3.30
C VAL A 684 13.47 8.10 -3.78
N ASP A 685 12.33 8.38 -3.16
CA ASP A 685 11.00 8.07 -3.69
C ASP A 685 10.21 9.38 -3.86
N GLU A 686 9.62 9.56 -5.03
CA GLU A 686 8.97 10.80 -5.43
C GLU A 686 7.49 10.78 -5.01
N PRO A 687 6.99 11.74 -4.20
CA PRO A 687 5.63 11.69 -3.68
C PRO A 687 4.62 12.30 -4.66
N PHE A 688 3.50 11.60 -4.88
CA PHE A 688 2.29 12.24 -5.40
C PHE A 688 1.02 11.51 -4.95
N ASP A 689 0.14 12.25 -4.27
CA ASP A 689 -1.16 11.78 -3.81
C ASP A 689 -2.29 12.45 -4.61
N ALA A 690 -2.93 11.64 -5.48
CA ALA A 690 -4.37 11.37 -5.65
C ALA A 690 -5.46 12.49 -5.51
N TRP A 691 -6.73 12.08 -5.67
CA TRP A 691 -8.01 12.82 -5.45
C TRP A 691 -8.26 13.96 -6.50
N TRP A 692 -9.37 14.08 -7.25
CA TRP A 692 -10.67 13.38 -7.32
C TRP A 692 -11.36 13.54 -8.72
N ASP A 693 -12.31 12.64 -9.01
CA ASP A 693 -13.64 12.76 -9.66
C ASP A 693 -13.99 13.29 -11.09
N ILE A 694 -14.67 12.37 -11.81
CA ILE A 694 -16.01 12.43 -12.46
C ILE A 694 -16.43 13.68 -13.26
N GLN A 695 -16.58 13.56 -14.60
CA GLN A 695 -17.88 13.53 -15.32
C GLN A 695 -17.71 13.29 -16.83
N ILE A 696 -18.67 12.58 -17.46
CA ILE A 696 -18.77 12.29 -18.90
C ILE A 696 -20.08 12.94 -19.41
N PRO A 697 -20.01 13.81 -20.43
CA PRO A 697 -20.61 13.51 -21.75
C PRO A 697 -19.50 13.41 -22.83
N ILE A 698 -19.53 12.50 -23.82
CA ILE A 698 -20.50 12.29 -24.91
C ILE A 698 -20.45 13.43 -25.96
N SER A 699 -20.61 13.05 -27.24
CA SER A 699 -20.64 13.86 -28.48
C SER A 699 -19.26 14.28 -29.03
N GLU A 700 -18.96 14.28 -30.34
CA GLU A 700 -19.59 13.77 -31.60
C GLU A 700 -18.55 14.01 -32.75
N MET A 701 -18.66 13.60 -34.03
CA MET A 701 -19.68 12.86 -34.79
C MET A 701 -19.05 12.11 -35.99
N GLU A 702 -19.73 11.03 -36.40
CA GLU A 702 -20.04 10.54 -37.77
C GLU A 702 -19.17 10.84 -39.02
N TYR A 703 -19.16 9.84 -39.92
CA TYR A 703 -19.75 9.95 -41.27
C TYR A 703 -20.63 8.67 -41.45
N PHE A 704 -21.98 8.78 -41.43
CA PHE A 704 -22.90 8.98 -42.58
C PHE A 704 -23.24 7.67 -43.35
N ASP A 705 -24.47 7.39 -43.84
CA ASP A 705 -25.73 8.18 -43.93
C ASP A 705 -26.99 7.30 -44.21
N LEU A 706 -28.17 7.95 -44.24
CA LEU A 706 -29.43 7.68 -44.97
C LEU A 706 -30.58 6.84 -44.36
N ALA A 707 -31.70 7.55 -44.14
CA ALA A 707 -33.08 7.13 -44.46
C ALA A 707 -33.76 8.28 -45.25
N PRO A 708 -34.84 8.06 -46.04
CA PRO A 708 -36.15 8.52 -45.53
C PRO A 708 -37.44 7.85 -46.09
N SER A 709 -38.39 7.59 -45.18
CA SER A 709 -39.85 7.91 -45.26
C SER A 709 -40.89 7.10 -46.08
N ARG A 710 -42.09 7.03 -45.47
CA ARG A 710 -43.48 7.08 -46.02
C ARG A 710 -44.21 5.82 -46.56
N ALA A 711 -45.29 5.39 -45.85
CA ALA A 711 -46.72 5.58 -46.22
C ALA A 711 -47.72 4.42 -45.88
N ASN A 712 -48.75 4.76 -45.07
CA ASN A 712 -50.18 4.38 -45.12
C ASN A 712 -50.73 2.93 -44.84
N GLY A 713 -51.88 2.90 -44.12
CA GLY A 713 -52.77 1.74 -43.85
C GLY A 713 -52.95 1.50 -42.33
N LEU A 714 -54.03 1.85 -41.61
CA LEU A 714 -55.47 1.53 -41.73
C LEU A 714 -55.71 0.01 -41.80
N LYS A 715 -56.51 -0.66 -40.93
CA LYS A 715 -57.65 -0.31 -40.03
C LYS A 715 -57.75 -1.38 -38.91
N GLU A 716 -58.51 -1.35 -37.80
CA GLU A 716 -59.51 -0.45 -37.17
C GLU A 716 -59.60 -0.76 -35.64
N ILE A 717 -60.23 0.12 -34.83
CA ILE A 717 -60.61 -0.02 -33.39
C ILE A 717 -61.98 0.69 -33.23
N PRO A 718 -63.04 0.13 -32.59
CA PRO A 718 -63.33 0.37 -31.14
C PRO A 718 -64.12 -0.80 -30.47
N SER A 719 -64.71 -0.77 -29.26
CA SER A 719 -65.20 0.27 -28.32
C SER A 719 -65.46 -0.36 -26.92
N SER A 720 -65.49 0.31 -25.76
CA SER A 720 -65.16 1.69 -25.35
C SER A 720 -65.08 1.82 -23.78
N PRO A 721 -64.54 2.93 -23.22
CA PRO A 721 -64.37 3.20 -21.77
C PRO A 721 -65.52 4.14 -21.27
N PRO A 722 -65.42 5.17 -20.36
CA PRO A 722 -64.36 5.69 -19.45
C PRO A 722 -64.96 6.06 -18.03
N PRO A 723 -64.55 7.11 -17.26
CA PRO A 723 -63.32 7.91 -17.20
C PRO A 723 -62.69 8.07 -15.80
N ALA A 724 -61.53 8.74 -15.74
CA ALA A 724 -61.02 9.46 -14.56
C ALA A 724 -61.03 10.98 -14.82
N PRO A 725 -60.71 11.82 -13.82
CA PRO A 725 -59.79 12.92 -14.11
C PRO A 725 -58.69 13.11 -13.04
N LEU A 726 -57.57 13.72 -13.46
CA LEU A 726 -56.50 14.22 -12.60
C LEU A 726 -56.86 15.64 -12.09
N GLU A 727 -56.16 16.13 -11.06
CA GLU A 727 -55.21 17.23 -11.30
C GLU A 727 -54.12 17.36 -10.21
N ILE A 728 -53.10 18.17 -10.50
CA ILE A 728 -51.90 18.42 -9.68
C ILE A 728 -51.78 19.93 -9.47
N ILE A 729 -51.46 20.40 -8.26
CA ILE A 729 -50.83 21.72 -8.06
C ILE A 729 -49.98 21.78 -6.79
N LYS A 730 -48.99 22.68 -6.79
CA LYS A 730 -48.02 22.93 -5.71
C LYS A 730 -48.48 24.10 -4.85
N GLN A 731 -48.11 24.17 -3.56
CA GLN A 731 -47.25 25.23 -2.97
C GLN A 731 -47.16 25.20 -1.44
N ASN A 732 -46.16 25.93 -0.92
CA ASN A 732 -45.78 26.06 0.50
C ASN A 732 -46.69 27.04 1.26
N PHE A 733 -46.70 27.00 2.61
CA PHE A 733 -46.71 28.22 3.46
C PHE A 733 -46.24 27.96 4.91
N HIS A 734 -45.72 29.00 5.57
CA HIS A 734 -45.36 29.05 7.01
C HIS A 734 -46.40 29.91 7.81
N PRO A 735 -46.16 30.51 9.01
CA PRO A 735 -46.69 30.00 10.30
C PRO A 735 -47.54 31.04 11.09
N TYR A 736 -47.59 30.95 12.44
CA TYR A 736 -48.30 31.80 13.45
C TYR A 736 -49.80 31.48 13.70
N SER A 737 -50.42 31.66 14.90
CA SER A 737 -49.89 31.88 16.28
C SER A 737 -50.95 31.79 17.42
N GLN A 738 -50.59 31.09 18.52
CA GLN A 738 -50.96 31.25 19.95
C GLN A 738 -52.41 31.46 20.48
N THR A 739 -52.84 30.54 21.36
CA THR A 739 -53.44 30.76 22.72
C THR A 739 -53.73 29.39 23.39
N GLY A 740 -53.89 29.21 24.72
CA GLY A 740 -53.56 30.05 25.89
C GLY A 740 -54.73 30.30 26.88
N SER A 741 -54.72 29.99 28.19
CA SER A 741 -54.02 28.98 29.03
C SER A 741 -54.43 29.12 30.53
N ASN A 742 -54.64 28.03 31.30
CA ASN A 742 -54.73 28.07 32.79
C ASN A 742 -54.36 26.70 33.46
N LYS A 743 -54.07 26.70 34.78
CA LYS A 743 -53.45 25.62 35.62
C LYS A 743 -54.19 25.46 36.99
N PRO A 744 -53.85 24.52 37.92
CA PRO A 744 -52.84 23.42 37.95
C PRO A 744 -53.55 22.03 37.99
N SER A 745 -53.16 20.90 38.62
CA SER A 745 -52.07 20.40 39.52
C SER A 745 -52.10 18.85 39.43
N THR A 746 -51.02 18.05 39.28
CA THR A 746 -49.81 17.70 40.09
C THR A 746 -50.04 16.86 41.37
N PRO A 747 -49.17 15.88 41.72
CA PRO A 747 -47.90 15.47 41.07
C PRO A 747 -47.70 13.96 40.82
N LEU A 748 -46.83 13.60 39.85
CA LEU A 748 -45.73 12.62 40.04
C LEU A 748 -44.67 12.70 38.92
N LEU A 749 -43.52 12.08 39.16
CA LEU A 749 -42.23 12.24 38.45
C LEU A 749 -42.05 11.20 37.30
N LYS A 750 -41.13 11.32 36.33
CA LYS A 750 -40.00 12.25 36.13
C LYS A 750 -39.69 12.46 34.62
N THR A 751 -38.99 13.53 34.28
CA THR A 751 -38.68 13.96 32.90
C THR A 751 -37.30 13.49 32.38
N ARG A 752 -37.12 13.53 31.05
CA ARG A 752 -35.80 13.69 30.41
C ARG A 752 -35.36 15.15 30.51
N ASP A 753 -34.07 15.40 30.72
CA ASP A 753 -33.44 16.72 30.55
C ASP A 753 -31.96 16.53 30.11
N PRO A 754 -31.52 17.10 28.97
CA PRO A 754 -30.18 16.86 28.41
C PRO A 754 -29.11 17.87 28.90
N LEU A 755 -28.90 17.99 30.22
CA LEU A 755 -27.78 18.76 30.79
C LEU A 755 -27.03 17.99 31.90
N ALA A 756 -25.94 17.32 31.50
CA ALA A 756 -25.03 16.60 32.40
C ALA A 756 -23.54 16.85 32.09
N ILE A 757 -23.20 18.08 31.70
CA ILE A 757 -21.82 18.57 31.58
C ILE A 757 -21.57 19.59 32.72
N VAL A 758 -20.30 19.75 33.13
CA VAL A 758 -19.82 20.66 34.20
C VAL A 758 -20.17 20.24 35.64
N ARG A 759 -19.39 19.28 36.19
CA ARG A 759 -18.72 19.41 37.50
C ARG A 759 -17.40 18.61 37.53
N ARG A 760 -16.36 19.16 36.89
CA ARG A 760 -14.95 18.91 37.22
C ARG A 760 -14.29 20.28 37.46
N PRO A 761 -13.32 20.41 38.38
CA PRO A 761 -12.54 21.64 38.52
C PRO A 761 -11.72 21.90 37.25
N PRO A 762 -11.39 23.16 36.93
CA PRO A 762 -10.63 23.48 35.72
C PRO A 762 -9.19 22.94 35.82
N PRO A 763 -8.63 22.35 34.74
CA PRO A 763 -7.19 22.19 34.61
C PRO A 763 -6.52 23.56 34.46
N PRO A 764 -5.26 23.74 34.89
CA PRO A 764 -4.51 24.96 34.64
C PRO A 764 -4.22 25.12 33.14
N ASN A 765 -4.10 26.39 32.70
CA ASN A 765 -3.94 26.84 31.32
C ASN A 765 -3.09 25.92 30.42
N VAL A 766 -3.72 25.22 29.48
CA VAL A 766 -3.05 24.58 28.34
C VAL A 766 -3.23 25.48 27.12
N SER A 767 -2.13 26.05 26.62
CA SER A 767 -2.15 26.82 25.37
C SER A 767 -2.49 25.90 24.21
N THR A 768 -3.60 26.16 23.52
CA THR A 768 -4.07 25.30 22.42
C THR A 768 -3.53 25.84 21.09
N THR A 769 -2.34 25.37 20.70
CA THR A 769 -1.75 25.71 19.39
C THR A 769 -2.53 25.00 18.29
N ILE A 770 -3.26 25.76 17.48
CA ILE A 770 -4.00 25.24 16.32
C ILE A 770 -2.99 25.09 15.17
N GLN A 771 -2.66 23.86 14.77
CA GLN A 771 -1.99 23.63 13.50
C GLN A 771 -2.93 23.98 12.35
N VAL A 772 -2.46 24.85 11.45
CA VAL A 772 -3.19 25.26 10.25
C VAL A 772 -2.66 24.45 9.07
N ASN A 773 -3.51 23.60 8.48
CA ASN A 773 -3.16 22.89 7.25
C ASN A 773 -2.78 23.90 6.14
N PRO A 774 -1.66 23.70 5.41
CA PRO A 774 -1.25 24.60 4.35
C PRO A 774 -2.29 24.62 3.21
N SER A 775 -2.57 25.81 2.69
CA SER A 775 -3.58 25.97 1.61
C SER A 775 -3.26 25.11 0.38
N MET A 776 -4.28 24.44 -0.17
CA MET A 776 -4.12 23.46 -1.26
C MET A 776 -3.48 24.06 -2.53
N VAL A 777 -3.63 25.37 -2.73
CA VAL A 777 -2.96 26.12 -3.82
C VAL A 777 -1.44 26.14 -3.62
N ALA A 778 -0.94 26.31 -2.39
CA ALA A 778 0.50 26.23 -2.11
C ALA A 778 1.02 24.80 -2.35
N THR A 779 0.22 23.77 -2.08
CA THR A 779 0.52 22.36 -2.39
C THR A 779 0.57 22.10 -3.90
N LEU A 780 -0.28 22.77 -4.70
CA LEU A 780 -0.25 22.69 -6.16
C LEU A 780 0.97 23.40 -6.76
N TRP A 781 1.32 24.61 -6.28
CA TRP A 781 2.52 25.32 -6.73
C TRP A 781 3.81 24.61 -6.30
N SER A 782 3.86 24.02 -5.10
CA SER A 782 5.01 23.22 -4.68
C SER A 782 5.14 21.93 -5.49
N ARG A 783 4.03 21.28 -5.88
CA ARG A 783 4.01 20.16 -6.83
C ARG A 783 4.43 20.59 -8.25
N GLU A 784 3.99 21.75 -8.75
CA GLU A 784 4.44 22.30 -10.05
C GLU A 784 5.96 22.56 -10.03
N MET A 785 6.47 23.22 -8.98
CA MET A 785 7.92 23.42 -8.78
C MET A 785 8.69 22.11 -8.57
N TYR A 786 8.11 21.10 -7.93
CA TYR A 786 8.72 19.78 -7.74
C TYR A 786 8.84 19.02 -9.07
N ILE A 787 7.81 19.06 -9.91
CA ILE A 787 7.81 18.40 -11.23
C ILE A 787 8.70 19.16 -12.22
N GLN A 788 8.74 20.50 -12.15
CA GLN A 788 9.74 21.29 -12.88
C GLN A 788 11.17 20.95 -12.40
N LYS A 789 11.41 20.80 -11.09
CA LYS A 789 12.70 20.31 -10.55
C LYS A 789 13.03 18.89 -11.04
N LEU A 790 12.07 17.97 -11.09
CA LEU A 790 12.27 16.61 -11.63
C LEU A 790 12.66 16.64 -13.11
N LEU A 791 11.97 17.45 -13.92
CA LEU A 791 12.31 17.64 -15.34
C LEU A 791 13.70 18.28 -15.50
N LEU A 792 14.09 19.18 -14.60
CA LEU A 792 15.45 19.75 -14.53
C LEU A 792 16.50 18.69 -14.15
N LEU A 793 16.21 17.84 -13.16
CA LEU A 793 17.04 16.70 -12.77
C LEU A 793 17.16 15.63 -13.88
N ASN A 794 16.22 15.64 -14.84
CA ASN A 794 16.26 14.82 -16.07
C ASN A 794 16.65 15.63 -17.33
N ALA A 795 17.29 16.80 -17.19
CA ALA A 795 17.63 17.66 -18.33
C ALA A 795 18.81 17.18 -19.19
N TYR A 796 19.50 16.09 -18.83
CA TYR A 796 20.68 15.61 -19.58
C TYR A 796 20.40 15.29 -21.07
N PRO A 797 19.30 14.59 -21.46
CA PRO A 797 18.95 14.43 -22.86
C PRO A 797 18.62 15.75 -23.58
N ILE A 798 18.13 16.76 -22.86
CA ILE A 798 17.90 18.12 -23.40
C ILE A 798 19.24 18.80 -23.70
N ALA A 799 20.19 18.74 -22.78
CA ALA A 799 21.56 19.23 -22.98
C ALA A 799 22.26 18.50 -24.16
N TYR A 800 22.11 17.18 -24.27
CA TYR A 800 22.62 16.38 -25.39
C TYR A 800 22.03 16.81 -26.76
N VAL A 801 20.72 17.10 -26.81
CA VAL A 801 20.08 17.64 -28.02
C VAL A 801 20.66 19.01 -28.36
N ILE A 802 20.68 19.95 -27.40
CA ILE A 802 21.20 21.31 -27.60
C ILE A 802 22.66 21.29 -28.10
N LEU A 803 23.53 20.54 -27.44
CA LEU A 803 24.94 20.39 -27.81
C LEU A 803 25.15 19.63 -29.13
N SER A 804 24.14 18.96 -29.67
CA SER A 804 24.20 18.31 -30.98
C SER A 804 23.74 19.21 -32.14
N ILE A 805 22.99 20.31 -31.88
CA ILE A 805 22.44 21.20 -32.92
C ILE A 805 23.53 21.71 -33.90
N PRO A 806 24.70 22.23 -33.46
CA PRO A 806 25.71 22.74 -34.39
C PRO A 806 26.32 21.64 -35.26
N GLY A 807 26.44 20.42 -34.72
CA GLY A 807 26.88 19.24 -35.47
C GLY A 807 25.87 18.84 -36.55
N ILE A 808 24.57 18.84 -36.22
CA ILE A 808 23.48 18.55 -37.17
C ILE A 808 23.47 19.60 -38.29
N ALA A 809 23.49 20.88 -37.94
CA ALA A 809 23.53 21.99 -38.90
C ALA A 809 24.75 21.90 -39.84
N ASN A 810 25.93 21.54 -39.32
CA ASN A 810 27.11 21.32 -40.16
C ASN A 810 26.91 20.18 -41.19
N ARG A 811 26.23 19.08 -40.81
CA ARG A 811 25.98 17.96 -41.74
C ARG A 811 24.91 18.29 -42.78
N PHE A 812 23.86 19.06 -42.44
CA PHE A 812 22.93 19.58 -43.44
C PHE A 812 23.62 20.53 -44.42
N ALA A 813 24.50 21.42 -43.96
CA ALA A 813 25.30 22.26 -44.86
C ALA A 813 26.17 21.41 -45.82
N GLU A 814 26.90 20.42 -45.28
CA GLU A 814 27.73 19.51 -46.09
C GLU A 814 26.92 18.68 -47.11
N LEU A 815 25.73 18.20 -46.74
CA LEU A 815 24.81 17.50 -47.64
C LEU A 815 24.30 18.41 -48.76
N SER A 816 24.04 19.68 -48.45
CA SER A 816 23.72 20.73 -49.42
C SER A 816 24.95 21.23 -50.21
N GLY A 817 26.09 20.55 -50.13
CA GLY A 817 27.34 20.90 -50.84
C GLY A 817 28.12 22.08 -50.24
N HIS A 818 27.61 22.74 -49.20
CA HIS A 818 28.19 23.94 -48.61
C HIS A 818 29.14 23.60 -47.43
N ARG A 819 30.20 24.41 -47.24
CA ARG A 819 31.16 24.24 -46.14
C ARG A 819 31.24 25.48 -45.27
N VAL A 820 30.44 25.52 -44.21
CA VAL A 820 30.39 26.66 -43.28
C VAL A 820 31.44 26.49 -42.18
N ARG A 821 32.55 27.23 -42.26
CA ARG A 821 33.67 27.13 -41.29
C ARG A 821 33.24 27.37 -39.84
N GLY A 822 32.24 28.24 -39.61
CA GLY A 822 31.65 28.46 -38.28
C GLY A 822 31.00 27.21 -37.69
N LEU A 823 30.13 26.53 -38.46
CA LEU A 823 29.49 25.27 -38.03
C LEU A 823 30.52 24.14 -37.85
N ALA A 824 31.56 24.11 -38.70
CA ALA A 824 32.65 23.15 -38.61
C ALA A 824 33.54 23.34 -37.37
N ILE A 825 33.50 24.51 -36.72
CA ILE A 825 34.10 24.75 -35.40
C ILE A 825 33.06 24.46 -34.30
N ALA A 826 31.85 25.01 -34.43
CA ALA A 826 30.79 24.91 -33.43
C ALA A 826 30.35 23.47 -33.13
N GLN A 827 30.52 22.52 -34.06
CA GLN A 827 30.29 21.08 -33.80
C GLN A 827 31.12 20.49 -32.63
N ALA A 828 32.16 21.20 -32.15
CA ALA A 828 32.88 20.83 -30.93
C ALA A 828 31.99 20.87 -29.67
N SER A 829 30.86 21.59 -29.70
CA SER A 829 29.80 21.55 -28.67
C SER A 829 29.45 20.12 -28.23
N GLY A 830 29.34 19.18 -29.17
CA GLY A 830 29.02 17.78 -28.90
C GLY A 830 30.06 17.02 -28.05
N GLN A 831 31.25 17.58 -27.82
CA GLN A 831 32.25 17.00 -26.89
C GLN A 831 31.97 17.39 -25.42
N PHE A 832 31.24 18.47 -25.19
CA PHE A 832 30.88 18.92 -23.84
C PHE A 832 29.67 18.16 -23.25
N VAL A 833 29.16 17.12 -23.92
CA VAL A 833 28.06 16.28 -23.41
C VAL A 833 28.42 15.63 -22.07
N GLY A 834 29.63 15.04 -21.94
CA GLY A 834 30.09 14.48 -20.67
C GLY A 834 30.31 15.55 -19.58
N LEU A 835 30.76 16.76 -19.96
CA LEU A 835 30.85 17.88 -19.02
C LEU A 835 29.46 18.35 -18.58
N ALA A 836 28.49 18.42 -19.48
CA ALA A 836 27.10 18.74 -19.15
C ALA A 836 26.49 17.67 -18.23
N ASN A 837 26.83 16.39 -18.39
CA ASN A 837 26.44 15.32 -17.47
C ASN A 837 26.97 15.57 -16.05
N ALA A 838 28.28 15.81 -15.93
CA ALA A 838 28.95 16.10 -14.66
C ALA A 838 28.42 17.38 -14.00
N LEU A 839 28.27 18.46 -14.79
CA LEU A 839 27.70 19.72 -14.33
C LEU A 839 26.22 19.60 -13.97
N GLN A 840 25.42 18.78 -14.65
CA GLN A 840 24.01 18.56 -14.31
C GLN A 840 23.87 17.87 -12.96
N ARG A 841 24.77 16.94 -12.64
CA ARG A 841 24.84 16.29 -11.33
C ARG A 841 25.28 17.26 -10.23
N LEU A 842 26.40 17.95 -10.44
CA LEU A 842 26.90 19.01 -9.55
C LEU A 842 25.86 20.11 -9.33
N LEU A 843 25.11 20.52 -10.37
CA LEU A 843 24.02 21.49 -10.26
C LEU A 843 22.76 20.91 -9.62
N GLY A 844 22.50 19.60 -9.69
CA GLY A 844 21.43 18.97 -8.91
C GLY A 844 21.73 19.04 -7.42
N GLU A 845 22.93 18.59 -7.04
CA GLU A 845 23.49 18.63 -5.69
C GLU A 845 23.59 20.10 -5.19
N THR A 846 24.00 21.05 -6.04
CA THR A 846 24.16 22.47 -5.70
C THR A 846 22.85 23.27 -5.76
N LEU A 847 21.85 22.94 -6.59
CA LEU A 847 20.53 23.61 -6.53
C LEU A 847 19.76 23.20 -5.27
N ALA A 848 19.91 21.96 -4.80
CA ALA A 848 19.40 21.57 -3.49
C ALA A 848 20.01 22.48 -2.41
N PHE A 849 21.34 22.57 -2.36
CA PHE A 849 22.09 23.43 -1.44
C PHE A 849 21.73 24.93 -1.54
N THR A 850 21.61 25.44 -2.77
CA THR A 850 21.41 26.88 -3.05
C THR A 850 19.94 27.31 -2.87
N LEU A 851 18.96 26.42 -3.06
CA LEU A 851 17.56 26.72 -2.77
C LEU A 851 17.19 26.51 -1.30
N LEU A 852 17.88 25.62 -0.58
CA LEU A 852 17.81 25.56 0.88
C LEU A 852 18.29 26.88 1.49
N THR A 853 19.46 27.37 1.09
CA THR A 853 20.02 28.63 1.61
C THR A 853 19.29 29.90 1.16
N ASN A 854 18.71 29.95 -0.06
CA ASN A 854 17.98 31.13 -0.52
C ASN A 854 16.49 31.17 -0.11
N GLY A 855 15.90 30.06 0.35
CA GLY A 855 14.57 30.06 0.96
C GLY A 855 14.50 31.00 2.17
N ASP A 856 15.48 30.87 3.08
CA ASP A 856 15.60 31.71 4.28
C ASP A 856 15.90 33.19 3.95
N LEU A 857 16.69 33.45 2.90
CA LEU A 857 17.05 34.82 2.51
C LEU A 857 15.88 35.60 1.91
N LEU A 858 15.03 34.97 1.10
CA LEU A 858 13.82 35.62 0.59
C LEU A 858 12.75 35.83 1.68
N TYR A 859 12.68 34.96 2.68
CA TYR A 859 11.80 35.16 3.84
C TYR A 859 12.27 36.31 4.76
N ARG A 860 13.59 36.57 4.84
CA ARG A 860 14.18 37.60 5.72
C ARG A 860 14.00 39.05 5.25
N HIS A 861 13.63 39.32 4.00
CA HIS A 861 13.55 40.69 3.49
C HIS A 861 12.18 41.38 3.58
N GLY A 862 11.12 40.66 3.99
CA GLY A 862 9.76 41.21 4.08
C GLY A 862 9.47 42.14 5.28
N SER A 863 10.31 42.12 6.32
CA SER A 863 9.94 42.65 7.65
C SER A 863 10.90 43.73 8.16
N ARG A 864 10.70 44.99 7.73
CA ARG A 864 11.29 46.19 8.38
C ARG A 864 10.24 46.92 9.22
N PRO A 865 10.33 46.90 10.57
CA PRO A 865 9.41 47.66 11.41
C PRO A 865 9.80 49.15 11.46
N THR A 866 8.94 50.04 10.96
CA THR A 866 9.09 51.49 11.10
C THR A 866 8.42 51.98 12.39
N ASN A 867 9.15 51.97 13.50
CA ASN A 867 8.70 52.62 14.73
C ASN A 867 9.04 54.12 14.71
N ILE A 868 8.02 54.94 14.53
CA ILE A 868 8.02 56.36 14.87
C ILE A 868 7.13 56.53 16.09
N TYR A 869 7.65 57.13 17.17
CA TYR A 869 7.05 58.25 17.93
C TYR A 869 7.96 58.57 19.13
N SER A 870 8.06 59.86 19.48
CA SER A 870 9.08 60.39 20.39
C SER A 870 8.48 61.25 21.50
N ASN A 871 8.98 61.07 22.74
CA ASN A 871 8.64 61.82 23.97
C ASN A 871 7.18 61.59 24.46
N THR A 872 6.88 61.55 25.77
CA THR A 872 7.44 62.35 26.89
C THR A 872 7.59 61.61 28.24
N GLN A 873 8.71 61.88 28.92
CA GLN A 873 8.93 62.10 30.37
C GLN A 873 7.99 61.57 31.49
N LEU A 874 8.64 61.07 32.57
CA LEU A 874 8.33 61.23 34.02
C LEU A 874 7.04 60.55 34.57
N ASP A 875 6.96 60.04 35.81
CA ASP A 875 7.93 59.73 36.89
C ASP A 875 7.36 58.56 37.77
N PRO A 876 8.11 57.90 38.68
CA PRO A 876 7.71 56.62 39.28
C PRO A 876 7.06 56.73 40.68
N LYS A 877 6.45 55.63 41.17
CA LYS A 877 6.46 55.29 42.61
C LYS A 877 6.08 53.84 42.98
N GLN A 878 6.79 53.35 44.00
CA GLN A 878 6.37 52.40 45.05
C GLN A 878 5.94 50.96 44.69
N THR A 879 6.92 50.05 44.79
CA THR A 879 6.97 48.98 45.82
C THR A 879 5.66 48.40 46.36
N THR A 880 5.45 47.10 46.14
CA THR A 880 5.78 46.07 47.16
C THR A 880 6.20 44.76 46.51
#